data_AF-A0A421FV10-F1
#
_entry.id   AF-A0A421FV10-F1
#
_cell.length_a   1.000
_cell.length_b   1.000
_cell.length_c   1.000
_cell.angle_alpha   90.00
_cell.angle_beta   90.00
_cell.angle_gamma   90.00
#
_symmetry.space_group_name_H-M   'P 1'
#
loop_
_entity.id
_entity.type
_entity.pdbx_description
1 polymer ?
#
loop_
_entity_poly.entity_id
_entity_poly.type
_entity_poly.pdbx_seq_one_letter_code
_entity_poly.pdbx_strand_id
1 'polypeptide(L)'
;MGKERFTINPFPALELSDAEKNQLLELGRTIIEANFERDEPFFEGGRKVDHSRWKLAKEREHMLVHTERPEYKGADAMSNTMHSSTKLPAILSVGRVEGKLDDMMYGVVNPTLEDMRIKASYVHDFDGAAVLSTIVEPSIDEPFNSVVVKWMEMDIPLRRTGVVQNRDYVYLECTGFVRMPNGDRAGYHFLHSIDFPQIPKLSNRVRGDLSICGFFRQVAPNVIDVCKTGLMDPAGDMIRMLAVPVMTEAFLSPLRYVHCGQMRKLTWKMEKAHAEARLHGAPNPGSSCVTCSRPSTGWTLGKSATTCKCCFRVLCSGCKIKKKISLVTADLTLSERKINFCTACLAASSLAAAAEIASLQIMENGRKSGIIRRRVYRHVVRVWLPEEQEVAVGVAGDRILVQIREFAQTISGDAVDKALMAQLPLKILFRDDAVVVVDKPANILSVDGTDPDAPLSVYRCIANVCPEARMVHRLDQETSGLLVIALTKSAAQSLNAQFRNRSVEKTYVARVLGWMEEENDNSELTRQVRVPMEKHPTLYITITCPSLMKASAILILVFITIVSSNAELSPSGNASTADVINVRSTAGSTEPPFKFGTPTFFGSGCPTDTVTVVPSTDGQAVSVLFSKFTARTAGADVNRDRKSCNLAVPVDVQSGVSIGIFRVDYRGNAFVPNQSGSYGQFDAEYYFAGQRGPVASEKYSPGTDKDLFISHEVGVSAVVWSPCGASTNFRVNSAITAAKQTGGKEDTQVAIDSVDSTVQAGFHYYLATRKC
;
A
#
# COMPACT_ATOMS: atom_id res chain seq x y z
N MET A 1 35.16 -14.19 20.03
CA MET A 1 34.24 -15.17 20.63
C MET A 1 32.98 -15.20 19.79
N GLY A 2 32.85 -16.18 18.89
CA GLY A 2 31.55 -16.50 18.31
C GLY A 2 30.75 -17.30 19.34
N LYS A 3 29.45 -17.06 19.40
CA LYS A 3 28.48 -17.93 20.07
C LYS A 3 27.28 -18.05 19.15
N GLU A 4 26.68 -19.23 19.13
CA GLU A 4 25.43 -19.53 18.45
C GLU A 4 24.32 -18.68 19.08
N ARG A 5 24.13 -17.46 18.54
CA ARG A 5 23.37 -16.40 19.21
C ARG A 5 21.90 -16.37 18.83
N PHE A 6 21.41 -17.42 18.18
CA PHE A 6 20.02 -17.51 17.76
C PHE A 6 19.53 -18.93 18.00
N THR A 7 18.73 -19.09 19.04
CA THR A 7 18.02 -20.33 19.35
C THR A 7 17.16 -20.73 18.16
N ILE A 8 17.10 -22.03 17.87
CA ILE A 8 16.05 -22.61 17.02
C ILE A 8 14.70 -22.27 17.66
N ASN A 9 13.65 -22.02 16.87
CA ASN A 9 12.31 -21.75 17.40
C ASN A 9 11.94 -22.83 18.44
N PRO A 10 11.74 -22.48 19.73
CA PRO A 10 11.53 -23.48 20.78
C PRO A 10 10.08 -24.00 20.82
N PHE A 11 9.22 -23.56 19.91
CA PHE A 11 7.80 -23.90 19.84
C PHE A 11 7.43 -24.61 18.52
N PRO A 12 6.30 -25.34 18.48
CA PRO A 12 5.67 -25.72 17.22
C PRO A 12 5.28 -24.49 16.38
N ALA A 13 4.92 -24.71 15.11
CA ALA A 13 4.37 -23.67 14.26
C ALA A 13 3.05 -23.13 14.86
N LEU A 14 2.89 -21.80 14.90
CA LEU A 14 1.68 -21.17 15.39
C LEU A 14 0.70 -20.94 14.24
N GLU A 15 -0.17 -21.92 14.04
CA GLU A 15 -1.30 -21.81 13.12
C GLU A 15 -2.40 -20.97 13.77
N LEU A 16 -2.78 -19.88 13.09
CA LEU A 16 -3.85 -18.97 13.48
C LEU A 16 -4.96 -19.03 12.44
N SER A 17 -6.20 -19.18 12.89
CA SER A 17 -7.39 -18.97 12.07
C SER A 17 -7.52 -17.51 11.63
N ASP A 18 -8.27 -17.25 10.56
CA ASP A 18 -8.47 -15.87 10.08
C ASP A 18 -9.28 -15.03 11.07
N ALA A 19 -10.10 -15.66 11.93
CA ALA A 19 -10.77 -15.01 13.05
C ALA A 19 -9.76 -14.52 14.11
N GLU A 20 -8.81 -15.36 14.53
CA GLU A 20 -7.76 -14.98 15.47
C GLU A 20 -6.84 -13.90 14.89
N LYS A 21 -6.49 -13.99 13.59
CA LYS A 21 -5.75 -12.93 12.88
C LYS A 21 -6.47 -11.59 12.93
N ASN A 22 -7.77 -11.56 12.62
CA ASN A 22 -8.58 -10.35 12.64
C ASN A 22 -8.71 -9.77 14.06
N GLN A 23 -8.86 -10.61 15.09
CA GLN A 23 -8.86 -10.17 16.49
C GLN A 23 -7.51 -9.53 16.89
N LEU A 24 -6.38 -10.11 16.47
CA LEU A 24 -5.05 -9.56 16.74
C LEU A 24 -4.80 -8.25 15.99
N LEU A 25 -5.31 -8.11 14.76
CA LEU A 25 -5.26 -6.85 14.01
C LEU A 25 -6.05 -5.74 14.73
N GLU A 26 -7.28 -6.04 15.15
CA GLU A 26 -8.13 -5.05 15.83
C GLU A 26 -7.59 -4.68 17.22
N LEU A 27 -7.04 -5.65 17.96
CA LEU A 27 -6.32 -5.42 19.22
C LEU A 27 -5.13 -4.49 19.01
N GLY A 28 -4.30 -4.77 17.98
CA GLY A 28 -3.15 -3.93 17.64
C GLY A 28 -3.56 -2.51 17.28
N ARG A 29 -4.55 -2.36 16.40
CA ARG A 29 -5.11 -1.07 15.97
C ARG A 29 -5.62 -0.24 17.15
N THR A 30 -6.51 -0.83 17.96
CA THR A 30 -7.12 -0.17 19.13
C THR A 30 -6.07 0.32 20.13
N ILE A 31 -5.05 -0.50 20.43
CA ILE A 31 -4.01 -0.10 21.39
C ILE A 31 -3.10 0.99 20.78
N ILE A 32 -2.76 0.91 19.49
CA ILE A 32 -1.96 1.94 18.82
C ILE A 32 -2.70 3.29 18.82
N GLU A 33 -3.98 3.31 18.44
CA GLU A 33 -4.83 4.51 18.43
C GLU A 33 -4.89 5.15 19.83
N ALA A 34 -5.28 4.38 20.85
CA ALA A 34 -5.39 4.88 22.23
C ALA A 34 -4.06 5.35 22.85
N ASN A 35 -2.92 4.75 22.46
CA ASN A 35 -1.60 5.23 22.88
C ASN A 35 -1.16 6.46 22.09
N PHE A 36 -1.57 6.58 20.83
CA PHE A 36 -1.26 7.75 20.00
C PHE A 36 -2.01 8.98 20.51
N GLU A 37 -3.31 8.89 20.77
CA GLU A 37 -4.10 10.00 21.35
C GLU A 37 -3.54 10.50 22.69
N ARG A 38 -3.04 9.59 23.53
CA ARG A 38 -2.39 9.94 24.81
C ARG A 38 -1.03 10.62 24.62
N ASP A 39 -0.23 10.16 23.66
CA ASP A 39 1.14 10.64 23.44
C ASP A 39 1.21 11.81 22.43
N GLU A 40 0.14 12.10 21.68
CA GLU A 40 0.05 13.21 20.72
C GLU A 40 0.28 14.60 21.35
N PRO A 41 -0.34 14.96 22.50
CA PRO A 41 -0.06 16.22 23.19
C PRO A 41 1.42 16.41 23.58
N PHE A 42 2.19 15.33 23.69
CA PHE A 42 3.63 15.41 23.94
C PHE A 42 4.41 15.96 22.74
N PHE A 43 3.97 15.62 21.52
CA PHE A 43 4.51 16.11 20.26
C PHE A 43 4.14 17.59 19.99
N GLU A 44 2.99 18.05 20.47
CA GLU A 44 2.58 19.45 20.36
C GLU A 44 3.16 20.33 21.48
N GLY A 45 3.12 19.87 22.72
CA GLY A 45 3.51 20.59 23.93
C GLY A 45 5.02 20.83 24.13
N GLY A 46 5.84 20.55 23.11
CA GLY A 46 7.29 20.76 23.14
C GLY A 46 8.08 19.77 24.02
N ARG A 47 7.51 18.60 24.31
CA ARG A 47 8.09 17.52 25.14
C ARG A 47 8.22 17.85 26.63
N LYS A 48 7.27 18.59 27.19
CA LYS A 48 7.20 18.83 28.64
C LYS A 48 6.93 17.52 29.37
N VAL A 49 7.93 17.05 30.12
CA VAL A 49 7.81 15.90 31.01
C VAL A 49 7.31 16.40 32.37
N ASP A 50 6.19 15.84 32.86
CA ASP A 50 5.75 16.09 34.24
C ASP A 50 6.71 15.42 35.23
N HIS A 51 7.57 16.21 35.86
CA HIS A 51 8.54 15.73 36.86
C HIS A 51 7.91 15.29 38.20
N SER A 52 6.63 15.60 38.44
CA SER A 52 5.86 15.10 39.58
C SER A 52 5.42 13.64 39.39
N ARG A 53 5.20 13.22 38.13
CA ARG A 53 4.96 11.83 37.71
C ARG A 53 6.25 11.07 37.38
N TRP A 54 7.15 11.70 36.64
CA TRP A 54 8.30 11.05 36.01
C TRP A 54 9.63 11.39 36.69
N LYS A 55 10.40 10.36 37.06
CA LYS A 55 11.77 10.48 37.58
C LYS A 55 12.77 10.02 36.53
N LEU A 56 13.68 10.90 36.12
CA LEU A 56 14.81 10.57 35.21
C LEU A 56 15.60 9.38 35.78
N ALA A 57 15.75 8.34 34.97
CA ALA A 57 16.46 7.11 35.30
C ALA A 57 17.74 6.95 34.48
N LYS A 58 17.77 7.48 33.25
CA LYS A 58 18.92 7.36 32.34
C LYS A 58 18.91 8.45 31.28
N GLU A 59 20.08 8.90 30.87
CA GLU A 59 20.29 9.82 29.76
C GLU A 59 21.37 9.23 28.85
N ARG A 60 21.19 9.36 27.53
CA ARG A 60 22.22 9.03 26.53
C ARG A 60 21.99 9.88 25.29
N GLU A 61 23.04 10.57 24.85
CA GLU A 61 23.00 11.47 23.69
C GLU A 61 21.87 12.50 23.84
N HIS A 62 20.84 12.48 22.99
CA HIS A 62 19.68 13.37 23.08
C HIS A 62 18.39 12.65 23.47
N MET A 63 18.50 11.49 24.14
CA MET A 63 17.38 10.69 24.64
C MET A 63 17.40 10.59 26.18
N LEU A 64 16.26 10.88 26.79
CA LEU A 64 16.01 10.86 28.23
C LEU A 64 15.01 9.75 28.58
N VAL A 65 15.39 8.83 29.48
CA VAL A 65 14.56 7.71 29.92
C VAL A 65 14.03 7.93 31.34
N HIS A 66 12.71 8.10 31.35
CA HIS A 66 11.70 8.21 32.39
C HIS A 66 11.45 6.93 33.17
N THR A 67 11.31 6.96 34.51
CA THR A 67 10.54 5.94 35.25
C THR A 67 9.41 6.60 36.03
N GLU A 68 8.23 5.99 36.02
CA GLU A 68 7.09 6.46 36.80
C GLU A 68 7.38 6.35 38.31
N ARG A 69 7.02 7.40 39.04
CA ARG A 69 7.22 7.48 40.49
C ARG A 69 6.21 6.57 41.21
N PRO A 70 6.64 5.71 42.16
CA PRO A 70 5.73 4.82 42.90
C PRO A 70 4.63 5.55 43.69
N GLU A 71 4.89 6.83 44.02
CA GLU A 71 3.98 7.70 44.75
C GLU A 71 2.85 8.27 43.87
N TYR A 72 2.96 8.15 42.53
CA TYR A 72 1.98 8.70 41.60
C TYR A 72 0.66 7.91 41.63
N LYS A 73 -0.46 8.64 41.65
CA LYS A 73 -1.84 8.11 41.75
C LYS A 73 -2.82 8.81 40.81
N GLY A 74 -2.34 9.41 39.71
CA GLY A 74 -3.19 9.97 38.67
C GLY A 74 -4.09 8.92 38.01
N ALA A 75 -5.20 9.35 37.42
CA ALA A 75 -6.11 8.46 36.68
C ALA A 75 -5.43 7.82 35.45
N ASP A 76 -4.44 8.52 34.91
CA ASP A 76 -3.54 8.19 33.80
C ASP A 76 -2.31 7.36 34.22
N ALA A 77 -2.19 6.96 35.50
CA ALA A 77 -1.08 6.15 35.99
C ALA A 77 -1.06 4.78 35.29
N MET A 78 0.07 4.46 34.65
CA MET A 78 0.20 3.23 33.85
C MET A 78 0.24 1.97 34.73
N SER A 79 0.48 2.11 36.03
CA SER A 79 0.31 1.04 37.02
C SER A 79 -1.11 0.47 37.10
N ASN A 80 -2.13 1.18 36.59
CA ASN A 80 -3.52 0.70 36.59
C ASN A 80 -3.85 -0.21 35.39
N THR A 81 -2.97 -0.29 34.38
CA THR A 81 -3.29 -0.90 33.08
C THR A 81 -2.96 -2.39 32.96
N MET A 82 -2.30 -3.01 33.94
CA MET A 82 -1.96 -4.45 33.92
C MET A 82 -2.17 -5.10 35.30
N HIS A 83 -2.70 -6.32 35.31
CA HIS A 83 -2.82 -7.17 36.51
C HIS A 83 -1.46 -7.83 36.87
N SER A 84 -0.43 -7.02 37.10
CA SER A 84 0.91 -7.51 37.45
C SER A 84 1.03 -7.82 38.94
N SER A 85 1.74 -8.90 39.26
CA SER A 85 2.17 -9.23 40.62
C SER A 85 3.47 -8.51 41.05
N THR A 86 4.20 -7.88 40.12
CA THR A 86 5.48 -7.21 40.40
C THR A 86 5.35 -5.68 40.33
N LYS A 87 5.89 -4.99 41.34
CA LYS A 87 5.77 -3.52 41.49
C LYS A 87 6.82 -2.77 40.65
N LEU A 88 6.85 -2.98 39.34
CA LEU A 88 7.76 -2.29 38.43
C LEU A 88 7.13 -1.01 37.84
N PRO A 89 7.93 0.06 37.64
CA PRO A 89 7.42 1.33 37.12
C PRO A 89 7.26 1.30 35.60
N ALA A 90 6.27 2.04 35.09
CA ALA A 90 6.23 2.40 33.68
C ALA A 90 7.45 3.23 33.26
N ILE A 91 7.75 3.22 31.96
CA ILE A 91 8.93 3.86 31.37
C ILE A 91 8.52 4.79 30.23
N LEU A 92 9.11 5.98 30.20
CA LEU A 92 8.90 7.03 29.18
C LEU A 92 10.26 7.45 28.60
N SER A 93 10.54 7.11 27.36
CA SER A 93 11.77 7.47 26.64
C SER A 93 11.47 8.53 25.60
N VAL A 94 12.10 9.70 25.74
CA VAL A 94 11.77 10.90 24.97
C VAL A 94 13.02 11.62 24.53
N GLY A 95 13.01 12.22 23.34
CA GLY A 95 14.17 12.95 22.84
C GLY A 95 14.25 13.06 21.34
N ARG A 96 15.46 13.26 20.82
CA ARG A 96 15.74 13.37 19.39
C ARG A 96 16.77 12.35 18.93
N VAL A 97 16.57 11.88 17.70
CA VAL A 97 17.51 11.01 16.96
C VAL A 97 17.86 11.70 15.66
N GLU A 98 19.14 11.69 15.30
CA GLU A 98 19.61 12.19 14.00
C GLU A 98 19.26 11.16 12.91
N GLY A 99 18.59 11.60 11.84
CA GLY A 99 18.25 10.75 10.70
C GLY A 99 16.97 11.13 9.96
N LYS A 100 16.66 10.31 8.95
CA LYS A 100 15.39 10.29 8.23
C LYS A 100 14.42 9.29 8.89
N LEU A 101 13.15 9.63 9.00
CA LEU A 101 12.10 8.76 9.57
C LEU A 101 12.05 7.41 8.85
N ASP A 102 12.17 7.40 7.53
CA ASP A 102 12.13 6.17 6.74
C ASP A 102 13.38 5.30 6.96
N ASP A 103 14.53 5.89 7.32
CA ASP A 103 15.71 5.13 7.75
C ASP A 103 15.51 4.51 9.13
N MET A 104 14.81 5.20 10.03
CA MET A 104 14.40 4.65 11.32
C MET A 104 13.42 3.49 11.13
N MET A 105 12.34 3.69 10.35
CA MET A 105 11.32 2.66 10.10
C MET A 105 11.90 1.44 9.38
N TYR A 106 12.80 1.64 8.42
CA TYR A 106 13.56 0.55 7.80
C TYR A 106 14.60 -0.10 8.74
N GLY A 107 15.02 0.58 9.81
CA GLY A 107 15.77 -0.02 10.90
C GLY A 107 14.92 -0.81 11.90
N VAL A 108 13.63 -0.45 12.03
CA VAL A 108 12.65 -1.07 12.91
C VAL A 108 12.06 -2.33 12.30
N VAL A 109 11.55 -2.28 11.06
CA VAL A 109 10.72 -3.36 10.46
C VAL A 109 11.50 -4.66 10.24
N ASN A 110 10.99 -5.77 10.78
CA ASN A 110 11.72 -7.05 10.86
C ASN A 110 10.79 -8.28 10.76
N PRO A 111 10.04 -8.47 9.66
CA PRO A 111 8.99 -9.48 9.57
C PRO A 111 9.53 -10.92 9.55
N THR A 112 10.74 -11.13 9.02
CA THR A 112 11.35 -12.47 8.92
C THR A 112 12.40 -12.72 10.02
N LEU A 113 12.71 -13.99 10.28
CA LEU A 113 13.79 -14.39 11.18
C LEU A 113 15.17 -13.84 10.75
N GLU A 114 15.43 -13.71 9.45
CA GLU A 114 16.65 -13.07 8.96
C GLU A 114 16.69 -11.58 9.35
N ASP A 115 15.60 -10.85 9.14
CA ASP A 115 15.52 -9.44 9.50
C ASP A 115 15.64 -9.24 11.03
N MET A 116 15.04 -10.12 11.84
CA MET A 116 15.22 -10.11 13.29
C MET A 116 16.70 -10.24 13.68
N ARG A 117 17.43 -11.17 13.04
CA ARG A 117 18.85 -11.41 13.31
C ARG A 117 19.73 -10.23 12.89
N ILE A 118 19.40 -9.59 11.76
CA ILE A 118 20.08 -8.37 11.29
C ILE A 118 19.77 -7.18 12.21
N LYS A 119 18.52 -7.00 12.65
CA LYS A 119 18.12 -5.94 13.61
C LYS A 119 18.90 -6.09 14.93
N ALA A 120 18.89 -7.27 15.53
CA ALA A 120 19.58 -7.55 16.80
C ALA A 120 21.10 -7.30 16.74
N SER A 121 21.73 -7.47 15.57
CA SER A 121 23.18 -7.25 15.41
C SER A 121 23.59 -5.77 15.40
N TYR A 122 22.64 -4.86 15.18
CA TYR A 122 22.86 -3.40 15.25
C TYR A 122 22.19 -2.75 16.45
N VAL A 123 20.99 -3.19 16.84
CA VAL A 123 20.19 -2.58 17.92
C VAL A 123 20.55 -3.16 19.29
N HIS A 124 20.80 -4.48 19.37
CA HIS A 124 21.00 -5.23 20.62
C HIS A 124 19.79 -5.14 21.57
N ASP A 125 18.59 -5.32 21.02
CA ASP A 125 17.30 -5.31 21.71
C ASP A 125 16.90 -6.68 22.29
N PHE A 126 17.41 -7.79 21.76
CA PHE A 126 17.20 -9.16 22.27
C PHE A 126 18.40 -10.08 21.99
N ASP A 127 18.48 -11.21 22.72
CA ASP A 127 19.57 -12.20 22.60
C ASP A 127 19.12 -13.53 21.96
N GLY A 128 17.82 -13.77 21.87
CA GLY A 128 17.23 -14.85 21.08
C GLY A 128 15.87 -14.41 20.55
N ALA A 129 15.44 -14.92 19.39
CA ALA A 129 14.11 -14.62 18.86
C ALA A 129 13.63 -15.63 17.82
N ALA A 130 12.31 -15.71 17.65
CA ALA A 130 11.63 -16.46 16.61
C ALA A 130 10.41 -15.68 16.09
N VAL A 131 10.12 -15.81 14.79
CA VAL A 131 8.82 -15.45 14.22
C VAL A 131 7.91 -16.66 14.41
N LEU A 132 6.75 -16.46 15.01
CA LEU A 132 5.78 -17.54 15.28
C LEU A 132 4.69 -17.59 14.22
N SER A 133 4.12 -16.43 13.87
CA SER A 133 3.09 -16.30 12.83
C SER A 133 3.11 -14.89 12.23
N THR A 134 2.97 -14.78 10.91
CA THR A 134 2.89 -13.49 10.20
C THR A 134 1.44 -13.22 9.81
N ILE A 135 0.92 -12.07 10.22
CA ILE A 135 -0.48 -11.68 10.00
C ILE A 135 -0.58 -10.68 8.83
N VAL A 136 0.31 -9.68 8.82
CA VAL A 136 0.49 -8.74 7.71
C VAL A 136 1.96 -8.71 7.31
N GLU A 137 2.23 -9.07 6.06
CA GLU A 137 3.53 -8.91 5.41
C GLU A 137 3.67 -7.49 4.83
N PRO A 138 4.87 -6.88 4.87
CA PRO A 138 5.13 -5.63 4.15
C PRO A 138 4.85 -5.73 2.66
N SER A 139 4.16 -4.72 2.13
CA SER A 139 3.82 -4.63 0.71
C SER A 139 4.76 -3.69 -0.05
N ILE A 140 4.63 -3.65 -1.37
CA ILE A 140 5.41 -2.73 -2.22
C ILE A 140 5.04 -1.26 -1.92
N ASP A 141 3.76 -0.99 -1.65
CA ASP A 141 3.23 0.35 -1.38
C ASP A 141 3.41 0.76 0.10
N GLU A 142 3.41 -0.22 1.00
CA GLU A 142 3.61 -0.04 2.45
C GLU A 142 4.77 -0.91 2.99
N PRO A 143 6.03 -0.63 2.60
CA PRO A 143 7.18 -1.50 2.90
C PRO A 143 7.60 -1.53 4.38
N PHE A 144 6.98 -0.69 5.23
CA PHE A 144 7.22 -0.66 6.67
C PHE A 144 5.99 -1.09 7.50
N ASN A 145 4.86 -1.40 6.85
CA ASN A 145 3.69 -1.94 7.53
C ASN A 145 3.91 -3.44 7.80
N SER A 146 3.81 -3.88 9.05
CA SER A 146 3.83 -5.30 9.38
C SER A 146 3.12 -5.59 10.69
N VAL A 147 2.50 -6.77 10.78
CA VAL A 147 1.86 -7.28 12.00
C VAL A 147 2.25 -8.75 12.16
N VAL A 148 3.01 -9.06 13.21
CA VAL A 148 3.68 -10.36 13.35
C VAL A 148 3.70 -10.81 14.81
N VAL A 149 3.30 -12.06 15.05
CA VAL A 149 3.45 -12.72 16.36
C VAL A 149 4.87 -13.27 16.49
N LYS A 150 5.54 -12.87 17.56
CA LYS A 150 6.96 -13.13 17.79
C LYS A 150 7.23 -13.65 19.19
N TRP A 151 8.37 -14.33 19.30
CA TRP A 151 9.00 -14.67 20.56
C TRP A 151 10.36 -14.02 20.67
N MET A 152 10.75 -13.59 21.86
CA MET A 152 12.13 -13.18 22.16
C MET A 152 12.60 -13.58 23.55
N GLU A 153 13.91 -13.75 23.67
CA GLU A 153 14.65 -13.98 24.92
C GLU A 153 15.56 -12.78 25.19
N MET A 154 15.55 -12.29 26.43
CA MET A 154 16.46 -11.25 26.91
C MET A 154 17.41 -11.84 27.97
N ASP A 155 18.74 -11.74 27.75
CA ASP A 155 19.72 -12.10 28.77
C ASP A 155 19.68 -11.08 29.92
N ILE A 156 19.54 -11.57 31.15
CA ILE A 156 19.58 -10.73 32.35
C ILE A 156 21.00 -10.78 32.94
N PRO A 157 21.53 -9.64 33.45
CA PRO A 157 22.75 -9.63 34.24
C PRO A 157 22.72 -10.72 35.33
N LEU A 158 23.86 -11.36 35.56
CA LEU A 158 24.04 -12.50 36.47
C LEU A 158 23.51 -13.88 35.99
N ARG A 159 22.96 -14.06 34.76
CA ARG A 159 22.66 -15.42 34.22
C ARG A 159 23.79 -16.43 34.45
N ARG A 160 25.05 -15.99 34.28
CA ARG A 160 26.25 -16.84 34.43
C ARG A 160 26.53 -17.32 35.86
N THR A 161 25.85 -16.80 36.88
CA THR A 161 25.96 -17.29 38.26
C THR A 161 24.96 -18.42 38.56
N GLY A 162 24.03 -18.72 37.64
CA GLY A 162 22.98 -19.73 37.83
C GLY A 162 21.83 -19.31 38.76
N VAL A 163 21.91 -18.13 39.39
CA VAL A 163 20.93 -17.65 40.38
C VAL A 163 19.65 -17.10 39.73
N VAL A 164 19.71 -16.69 38.46
CA VAL A 164 18.62 -15.99 37.76
C VAL A 164 18.34 -16.65 36.41
N GLN A 165 17.09 -17.08 36.19
CA GLN A 165 16.62 -17.59 34.90
C GLN A 165 16.43 -16.47 33.86
N ASN A 166 16.56 -16.82 32.58
CA ASN A 166 16.29 -15.89 31.48
C ASN A 166 14.80 -15.58 31.35
N ARG A 167 14.51 -14.42 30.76
CA ARG A 167 13.14 -13.98 30.49
C ARG A 167 12.80 -14.16 29.03
N ASP A 168 11.60 -14.66 28.80
CA ASP A 168 11.04 -14.85 27.48
C ASP A 168 9.69 -14.13 27.35
N TYR A 169 9.40 -13.61 26.16
CA TYR A 169 8.19 -12.85 25.86
C TYR A 169 7.58 -13.38 24.57
N VAL A 170 6.27 -13.59 24.54
CA VAL A 170 5.48 -13.85 23.33
C VAL A 170 4.60 -12.63 23.10
N TYR A 171 4.70 -12.00 21.94
CA TYR A 171 4.13 -10.69 21.70
C TYR A 171 3.69 -10.48 20.25
N LEU A 172 2.67 -9.64 20.07
CA LEU A 172 2.36 -9.00 18.79
C LEU A 172 3.36 -7.85 18.58
N GLU A 173 4.07 -7.83 17.45
CA GLU A 173 4.82 -6.66 16.99
C GLU A 173 4.09 -6.03 15.81
N CYS A 174 3.80 -4.73 15.90
CA CYS A 174 3.23 -3.94 14.80
C CYS A 174 4.16 -2.79 14.43
N THR A 175 4.31 -2.55 13.12
CA THR A 175 5.05 -1.41 12.56
C THR A 175 4.24 -0.75 11.46
N GLY A 176 4.41 0.56 11.25
CA GLY A 176 3.69 1.29 10.20
C GLY A 176 3.72 2.79 10.43
N PHE A 177 2.73 3.50 9.92
CA PHE A 177 2.53 4.94 10.12
C PHE A 177 1.11 5.26 10.59
N VAL A 178 0.98 6.26 11.45
CA VAL A 178 -0.27 6.96 11.74
C VAL A 178 -0.21 8.38 11.15
N ARG A 179 -1.37 8.98 10.87
CA ARG A 179 -1.50 10.38 10.42
C ARG A 179 -1.89 11.26 11.59
N MET A 180 -1.28 12.43 11.64
CA MET A 180 -1.59 13.50 12.59
C MET A 180 -2.72 14.40 12.04
N PRO A 181 -3.46 15.15 12.89
CA PRO A 181 -4.49 16.10 12.46
C PRO A 181 -3.99 17.18 11.50
N ASN A 182 -2.72 17.56 11.57
CA ASN A 182 -2.09 18.53 10.67
C ASN A 182 -1.66 17.93 9.30
N GLY A 183 -1.89 16.64 9.06
CA GLY A 183 -1.52 15.92 7.84
C GLY A 183 -0.13 15.27 7.85
N ASP A 184 0.71 15.52 8.87
CA ASP A 184 2.01 14.85 9.02
C ASP A 184 1.83 13.35 9.30
N ARG A 185 2.89 12.56 9.07
CA ARG A 185 2.94 11.15 9.48
C ARG A 185 3.92 10.92 10.62
N ALA A 186 3.52 10.09 11.58
CA ALA A 186 4.40 9.53 12.59
C ALA A 186 4.55 8.03 12.34
N GLY A 187 5.79 7.52 12.33
CA GLY A 187 6.05 6.08 12.30
C GLY A 187 5.83 5.48 13.68
N TYR A 188 5.32 4.24 13.76
CA TYR A 188 5.12 3.55 15.04
C TYR A 188 5.86 2.21 15.12
N HIS A 189 6.26 1.85 16.34
CA HIS A 189 6.77 0.54 16.72
C HIS A 189 6.08 0.09 18.00
N PHE A 190 5.19 -0.89 17.87
CA PHE A 190 4.35 -1.39 18.95
C PHE A 190 4.71 -2.85 19.27
N LEU A 191 4.81 -3.18 20.56
CA LEU A 191 4.94 -4.53 21.06
C LEU A 191 3.93 -4.76 22.21
N HIS A 192 3.18 -5.86 22.18
CA HIS A 192 2.26 -6.21 23.25
C HIS A 192 2.22 -7.72 23.49
N SER A 193 2.42 -8.14 24.74
CA SER A 193 2.38 -9.55 25.10
C SER A 193 1.03 -10.18 24.83
N ILE A 194 1.04 -11.39 24.27
CA ILE A 194 -0.15 -12.18 23.98
C ILE A 194 0.14 -13.64 24.31
N ASP A 195 -0.83 -14.32 24.93
CA ASP A 195 -0.73 -15.72 25.31
C ASP A 195 -1.53 -16.60 24.33
N PHE A 196 -0.94 -17.75 23.98
CA PHE A 196 -1.53 -18.76 23.12
C PHE A 196 -1.45 -20.13 23.80
N PRO A 197 -2.54 -20.93 23.84
CA PRO A 197 -2.49 -22.30 24.36
C PRO A 197 -1.46 -23.19 23.64
N GLN A 198 -1.17 -22.93 22.36
CA GLN A 198 -0.17 -23.65 21.58
C GLN A 198 1.29 -23.29 21.96
N ILE A 199 1.51 -22.21 22.71
CA ILE A 199 2.84 -21.63 23.04
C ILE A 199 3.08 -21.66 24.57
N PRO A 200 3.29 -22.85 25.15
CA PRO A 200 3.42 -23.01 26.60
C PRO A 200 4.64 -22.28 27.18
N LYS A 201 4.63 -22.04 28.49
CA LYS A 201 5.77 -21.45 29.21
C LYS A 201 6.93 -22.45 29.26
N LEU A 202 8.14 -22.01 28.93
CA LEU A 202 9.34 -22.86 28.86
C LEU A 202 9.93 -23.07 30.26
N SER A 203 10.18 -24.32 30.66
CA SER A 203 10.55 -24.68 32.05
C SER A 203 11.89 -24.11 32.56
N ASN A 204 12.75 -23.63 31.67
CA ASN A 204 14.06 -23.05 32.01
C ASN A 204 14.09 -21.51 31.96
N ARG A 205 12.93 -20.87 31.78
CA ARG A 205 12.76 -19.43 31.58
C ARG A 205 11.54 -18.95 32.37
N VAL A 206 11.48 -17.64 32.62
CA VAL A 206 10.30 -16.99 33.19
C VAL A 206 9.62 -16.18 32.08
N ARG A 207 8.37 -16.53 31.75
CA ARG A 207 7.53 -15.77 30.83
C ARG A 207 7.19 -14.43 31.48
N GLY A 208 7.64 -13.35 30.85
CA GLY A 208 7.27 -11.98 31.20
C GLY A 208 6.22 -11.40 30.25
N ASP A 209 5.66 -10.27 30.67
CA ASP A 209 4.67 -9.49 29.94
C ASP A 209 5.21 -8.10 29.59
N LEU A 210 4.80 -7.55 28.45
CA LEU A 210 5.15 -6.19 28.05
C LEU A 210 4.02 -5.53 27.26
N SER A 211 4.01 -4.19 27.27
CA SER A 211 3.17 -3.39 26.38
C SER A 211 3.88 -2.06 26.14
N ILE A 212 4.39 -1.84 24.92
CA ILE A 212 5.31 -0.75 24.59
C ILE A 212 4.92 -0.13 23.25
N CYS A 213 4.64 1.17 23.25
CA CYS A 213 4.41 1.98 22.05
C CYS A 213 5.56 2.94 21.84
N GLY A 214 6.15 2.95 20.65
CA GLY A 214 7.08 3.99 20.20
C GLY A 214 6.49 4.73 19.01
N PHE A 215 6.50 6.07 19.06
CA PHE A 215 6.10 6.97 18.00
C PHE A 215 7.27 7.87 17.59
N PHE A 216 7.44 8.07 16.28
CA PHE A 216 8.59 8.73 15.68
C PHE A 216 8.13 9.74 14.62
N ARG A 217 8.42 11.03 14.82
CA ARG A 217 7.99 12.11 13.91
C ARG A 217 9.19 12.83 13.31
N GLN A 218 9.21 13.01 11.99
CA GLN A 218 10.20 13.87 11.35
C GLN A 218 9.90 15.34 11.69
N VAL A 219 10.80 16.04 12.37
CA VAL A 219 10.61 17.46 12.77
C VAL A 219 11.59 18.42 12.08
N ALA A 220 12.64 17.90 11.44
CA ALA A 220 13.49 18.60 10.50
C ALA A 220 14.13 17.55 9.55
N PRO A 221 14.74 17.93 8.40
CA PRO A 221 15.20 16.99 7.37
C PRO A 221 16.16 15.86 7.80
N ASN A 222 16.82 16.00 8.95
CA ASN A 222 17.70 15.00 9.56
C ASN A 222 17.46 14.86 11.07
N VAL A 223 16.28 15.20 11.57
CA VAL A 223 15.93 15.14 13.00
C VAL A 223 14.56 14.49 13.18
N ILE A 224 14.55 13.41 13.95
CA ILE A 224 13.36 12.66 14.35
C ILE A 224 13.13 12.95 15.82
N ASP A 225 11.92 13.37 16.18
CA ASP A 225 11.44 13.48 17.56
C ASP A 225 10.83 12.14 17.96
N VAL A 226 11.17 11.66 19.15
CA VAL A 226 10.82 10.33 19.64
C VAL A 226 10.03 10.43 20.93
N CYS A 227 8.91 9.72 21.00
CA CYS A 227 8.22 9.39 22.23
C CYS A 227 8.03 7.87 22.29
N LYS A 228 8.47 7.21 23.36
CA LYS A 228 8.31 5.77 23.55
C LYS A 228 7.90 5.46 24.98
N THR A 229 6.71 4.95 25.16
CA THR A 229 6.04 4.67 26.44
C THR A 229 5.82 3.18 26.60
N GLY A 230 5.83 2.67 27.83
CA GLY A 230 5.42 1.28 28.05
C GLY A 230 5.66 0.70 29.44
N LEU A 231 5.20 -0.54 29.57
CA LEU A 231 5.37 -1.44 30.69
C LEU A 231 6.18 -2.66 30.23
N MET A 232 7.01 -3.18 31.14
CA MET A 232 7.70 -4.46 30.97
C MET A 232 7.75 -5.13 32.34
N ASP A 233 6.96 -6.19 32.52
CA ASP A 233 6.99 -7.07 33.68
C ASP A 233 7.77 -8.34 33.32
N PRO A 234 9.02 -8.48 33.79
CA PRO A 234 9.84 -9.67 33.57
C PRO A 234 9.42 -10.87 34.44
N ALA A 235 8.39 -10.69 35.28
CA ALA A 235 7.78 -11.68 36.18
C ALA A 235 8.73 -12.39 37.17
N GLY A 236 8.10 -13.09 38.13
CA GLY A 236 8.78 -13.74 39.26
C GLY A 236 9.47 -12.76 40.21
N ASP A 237 10.27 -13.28 41.14
CA ASP A 237 10.89 -12.50 42.22
C ASP A 237 12.11 -11.68 41.78
N MET A 238 12.04 -10.97 40.65
CA MET A 238 13.16 -10.15 40.21
C MET A 238 13.28 -8.85 41.00
N ILE A 239 14.44 -8.69 41.64
CA ILE A 239 14.81 -7.49 42.36
C ILE A 239 14.81 -6.29 41.39
N ARG A 240 14.02 -5.26 41.70
CA ARG A 240 13.84 -4.02 40.90
C ARG A 240 15.17 -3.38 40.47
N MET A 241 16.21 -3.46 41.30
CA MET A 241 17.56 -2.95 41.03
C MET A 241 18.25 -3.63 39.83
N LEU A 242 17.90 -4.89 39.52
CA LEU A 242 18.39 -5.61 38.34
C LEU A 242 17.51 -5.39 37.12
N ALA A 243 16.18 -5.28 37.31
CA ALA A 243 15.22 -5.09 36.22
C ALA A 243 15.37 -3.72 35.53
N VAL A 244 15.32 -2.62 36.30
CA VAL A 244 15.24 -1.26 35.76
C VAL A 244 16.41 -0.88 34.83
N PRO A 245 17.68 -1.22 35.11
CA PRO A 245 18.79 -0.96 34.19
C PRO A 245 18.66 -1.65 32.81
N VAL A 246 18.09 -2.86 32.76
CA VAL A 246 17.86 -3.62 31.52
C VAL A 246 16.72 -2.98 30.74
N MET A 247 15.58 -2.73 31.39
CA MET A 247 14.42 -2.11 30.74
C MET A 247 14.75 -0.72 30.19
N THR A 248 15.46 0.11 30.96
CA THR A 248 15.87 1.46 30.51
C THR A 248 16.94 1.43 29.42
N GLU A 249 17.73 0.36 29.24
CA GLU A 249 18.57 0.16 28.05
C GLU A 249 17.72 -0.21 26.82
N ALA A 250 16.73 -1.09 26.97
CA ALA A 250 15.82 -1.45 25.87
C ALA A 250 15.04 -0.24 25.34
N PHE A 251 14.68 0.72 26.21
CA PHE A 251 14.03 1.98 25.84
C PHE A 251 14.97 3.01 25.14
N LEU A 252 16.29 2.76 25.09
CA LEU A 252 17.25 3.54 24.28
C LEU A 252 17.44 2.98 22.85
N SER A 253 16.72 1.91 22.48
CA SER A 253 16.73 1.33 21.13
C SER A 253 16.54 2.34 19.96
N PRO A 254 15.75 3.43 20.07
CA PRO A 254 15.62 4.42 18.98
C PRO A 254 16.93 5.04 18.50
N LEU A 255 17.93 5.21 19.37
CA LEU A 255 19.27 5.70 19.01
C LEU A 255 19.97 4.83 17.95
N ARG A 256 19.58 3.55 17.83
CA ARG A 256 20.22 2.58 16.93
C ARG A 256 19.40 2.24 15.69
N TYR A 257 18.11 2.58 15.64
CA TYR A 257 17.24 2.23 14.50
C TYR A 257 17.70 2.91 13.20
N VAL A 258 17.97 4.22 13.19
CA VAL A 258 18.50 4.90 11.98
C VAL A 258 19.79 4.24 11.49
N HIS A 259 20.72 3.93 12.41
CA HIS A 259 21.97 3.25 12.05
C HIS A 259 21.70 1.86 11.44
N CYS A 260 20.77 1.09 12.00
CA CYS A 260 20.36 -0.22 11.47
C CYS A 260 19.84 -0.09 10.03
N GLY A 261 18.89 0.83 9.76
CA GLY A 261 18.36 1.08 8.42
C GLY A 261 19.44 1.51 7.42
N GLN A 262 20.33 2.43 7.82
CA GLN A 262 21.47 2.83 6.99
C GLN A 262 22.42 1.67 6.65
N MET A 263 22.64 0.72 7.58
CA MET A 263 23.45 -0.47 7.29
C MET A 263 22.71 -1.47 6.40
N ARG A 264 21.39 -1.65 6.55
CA ARG A 264 20.58 -2.45 5.62
C ARG A 264 20.63 -1.89 4.19
N LYS A 265 20.50 -0.56 4.02
CA LYS A 265 20.67 0.12 2.71
C LYS A 265 22.06 -0.14 2.11
N LEU A 266 23.11 -0.09 2.95
CA LEU A 266 24.50 -0.31 2.52
C LEU A 266 24.76 -1.77 2.12
N THR A 267 24.20 -2.72 2.87
CA THR A 267 24.23 -4.15 2.53
C THR A 267 23.56 -4.39 1.18
N TRP A 268 22.33 -3.90 0.97
CA TRP A 268 21.60 -4.09 -0.28
C TRP A 268 22.37 -3.50 -1.49
N LYS A 269 22.87 -2.27 -1.38
CA LYS A 269 23.68 -1.65 -2.46
C LYS A 269 24.97 -2.43 -2.74
N MET A 270 25.62 -2.97 -1.72
CA MET A 270 26.79 -3.84 -1.88
C MET A 270 26.41 -5.15 -2.59
N GLU A 271 25.33 -5.81 -2.19
CA GLU A 271 24.87 -7.07 -2.78
C GLU A 271 24.43 -6.91 -4.24
N LYS A 272 23.78 -5.79 -4.59
CA LYS A 272 23.45 -5.42 -5.97
C LYS A 272 24.67 -5.28 -6.85
N ALA A 273 25.62 -4.42 -6.46
CA ALA A 273 26.86 -4.24 -7.21
C ALA A 273 27.65 -5.56 -7.35
N HIS A 274 27.62 -6.42 -6.32
CA HIS A 274 28.20 -7.76 -6.37
C HIS A 274 27.42 -8.76 -7.24
N ALA A 275 26.11 -8.59 -7.43
CA ALA A 275 25.31 -9.38 -8.37
C ALA A 275 25.58 -8.98 -9.82
N GLU A 276 25.59 -7.67 -10.10
CA GLU A 276 25.94 -7.10 -11.40
C GLU A 276 27.36 -7.52 -11.83
N ALA A 277 28.33 -7.45 -10.91
CA ALA A 277 29.71 -7.88 -11.16
C ALA A 277 29.87 -9.39 -11.39
N ARG A 278 28.95 -10.23 -10.92
CA ARG A 278 28.92 -11.67 -11.23
C ARG A 278 28.39 -11.95 -12.65
N LEU A 279 27.53 -11.08 -13.17
CA LEU A 279 26.92 -11.22 -14.49
C LEU A 279 27.78 -10.61 -15.61
N HIS A 280 28.34 -9.42 -15.36
CA HIS A 280 29.03 -8.61 -16.37
C HIS A 280 30.55 -8.51 -16.16
N GLY A 281 31.07 -9.16 -15.12
CA GLY A 281 32.45 -9.01 -14.66
C GLY A 281 32.62 -7.81 -13.71
N ALA A 282 33.64 -7.88 -12.84
CA ALA A 282 33.92 -6.79 -11.91
C ALA A 282 34.55 -5.58 -12.62
N PRO A 283 34.08 -4.34 -12.36
CA PRO A 283 34.71 -3.13 -12.88
C PRO A 283 36.21 -3.06 -12.56
N ASN A 284 37.01 -2.53 -13.49
CA ASN A 284 38.44 -2.31 -13.28
C ASN A 284 38.67 -1.44 -12.02
N PRO A 285 39.41 -1.92 -11.00
CA PRO A 285 39.64 -1.16 -9.77
C PRO A 285 40.41 0.16 -9.94
N GLY A 286 41.16 0.30 -11.03
CA GLY A 286 42.09 1.39 -11.28
C GLY A 286 43.36 1.31 -10.41
N SER A 287 44.32 2.21 -10.68
CA SER A 287 45.61 2.30 -9.97
C SER A 287 45.67 3.41 -8.91
N SER A 288 44.60 4.20 -8.77
CA SER A 288 44.54 5.38 -7.89
C SER A 288 43.32 5.34 -6.98
N CYS A 289 43.42 5.97 -5.81
CA CYS A 289 42.36 5.96 -4.82
C CYS A 289 41.12 6.74 -5.30
N VAL A 290 39.95 6.11 -5.27
CA VAL A 290 38.67 6.72 -5.72
C VAL A 290 38.26 8.01 -4.98
N THR A 291 38.76 8.23 -3.76
CA THR A 291 38.38 9.39 -2.93
C THR A 291 39.34 10.56 -3.04
N CYS A 292 40.65 10.31 -3.17
CA CYS A 292 41.67 11.36 -3.11
C CYS A 292 42.67 11.34 -4.28
N SER A 293 42.42 10.51 -5.29
CA SER A 293 43.20 10.35 -6.53
C SER A 293 44.68 9.98 -6.36
N ARG A 294 45.19 9.82 -5.12
CA ARG A 294 46.57 9.38 -4.86
C ARG A 294 46.80 7.98 -5.45
N PRO A 295 47.89 7.76 -6.21
CA PRO A 295 48.23 6.46 -6.75
C PRO A 295 48.46 5.46 -5.62
N SER A 296 48.02 4.22 -5.80
CA SER A 296 48.19 3.18 -4.78
C SER A 296 49.62 2.65 -4.81
N THR A 297 50.40 2.94 -3.77
CA THR A 297 51.74 2.39 -3.51
C THR A 297 51.72 0.89 -3.14
N GLY A 298 50.62 0.19 -3.45
CA GLY A 298 50.27 -1.12 -2.90
C GLY A 298 50.77 -2.33 -3.69
N TRP A 299 51.37 -2.14 -4.87
CA TRP A 299 51.92 -3.25 -5.68
C TRP A 299 53.31 -3.69 -5.17
N THR A 300 53.40 -3.93 -3.86
CA THR A 300 54.48 -4.72 -3.27
C THR A 300 54.12 -6.21 -3.40
N LEU A 301 55.12 -7.01 -3.78
CA LEU A 301 54.99 -8.40 -4.19
C LEU A 301 54.05 -9.20 -3.24
N GLY A 302 52.89 -9.63 -3.76
CA GLY A 302 51.95 -10.52 -3.06
C GLY A 302 50.79 -9.89 -2.28
N LYS A 303 50.59 -8.55 -2.25
CA LYS A 303 49.42 -7.94 -1.58
C LYS A 303 48.45 -7.26 -2.55
N SER A 304 47.22 -7.76 -2.63
CA SER A 304 46.14 -7.12 -3.40
C SER A 304 45.75 -5.76 -2.82
N ALA A 305 45.48 -4.79 -3.69
CA ALA A 305 45.00 -3.47 -3.30
C ALA A 305 43.67 -3.55 -2.51
N THR A 306 43.53 -2.70 -1.48
CA THR A 306 42.24 -2.59 -0.76
C THR A 306 41.23 -1.88 -1.66
N THR A 307 40.05 -2.46 -1.86
CA THR A 307 38.98 -1.88 -2.70
C THR A 307 37.70 -1.60 -1.91
N CYS A 308 36.89 -0.68 -2.41
CA CYS A 308 35.52 -0.45 -1.95
C CYS A 308 34.62 -1.62 -2.37
N LYS A 309 33.79 -2.17 -1.46
CA LYS A 309 32.86 -3.25 -1.81
C LYS A 309 31.58 -2.84 -2.52
N CYS A 310 31.32 -1.55 -2.70
CA CYS A 310 30.24 -1.08 -3.59
C CYS A 310 30.75 -0.78 -5.01
N CYS A 311 31.79 0.03 -5.18
CA CYS A 311 32.24 0.48 -6.50
C CYS A 311 33.49 -0.23 -7.04
N PHE A 312 34.02 -1.23 -6.33
CA PHE A 312 35.21 -2.03 -6.69
C PHE A 312 36.54 -1.27 -6.86
N ARG A 313 36.54 0.08 -6.85
CA ARG A 313 37.73 0.92 -6.99
C ARG A 313 38.64 0.93 -5.76
N VAL A 314 39.91 1.23 -5.98
CA VAL A 314 40.98 1.22 -4.97
C VAL A 314 40.81 2.29 -3.87
N LEU A 315 41.22 1.93 -2.65
CA LEU A 315 41.23 2.75 -1.44
C LEU A 315 42.65 2.83 -0.86
N CYS A 316 43.13 4.05 -0.57
CA CYS A 316 44.34 4.23 0.22
C CYS A 316 44.07 3.98 1.72
N SER A 317 45.13 3.95 2.53
CA SER A 317 45.04 3.71 3.98
C SER A 317 44.20 4.74 4.73
N GLY A 318 44.20 6.01 4.29
CA GLY A 318 43.44 7.11 4.93
C GLY A 318 42.01 7.27 4.43
N CYS A 319 41.68 6.82 3.22
CA CYS A 319 40.32 6.97 2.65
C CYS A 319 39.44 5.71 2.78
N LYS A 320 39.97 4.60 3.30
CA LYS A 320 39.17 3.39 3.57
C LYS A 320 38.36 3.57 4.85
N ILE A 321 37.04 3.53 4.74
CA ILE A 321 36.14 3.55 5.90
C ILE A 321 35.66 2.12 6.15
N LYS A 322 35.89 1.62 7.37
CA LYS A 322 35.44 0.29 7.78
C LYS A 322 34.04 0.38 8.40
N LYS A 323 33.09 -0.37 7.87
CA LYS A 323 31.78 -0.60 8.50
C LYS A 323 31.63 -2.08 8.87
N LYS A 324 30.91 -2.36 9.95
CA LYS A 324 30.56 -3.72 10.37
C LYS A 324 29.27 -4.09 9.62
N ILE A 325 29.34 -5.07 8.74
CA ILE A 325 28.22 -5.52 7.91
C ILE A 325 27.81 -6.90 8.40
N SER A 326 26.54 -7.05 8.69
CA SER A 326 25.90 -8.30 9.10
C SER A 326 25.20 -8.91 7.90
N LEU A 327 25.51 -10.17 7.61
CA LEU A 327 24.96 -10.95 6.50
C LEU A 327 24.44 -12.27 7.06
N VAL A 328 23.33 -12.79 6.54
CA VAL A 328 22.90 -14.16 6.81
C VAL A 328 23.57 -15.09 5.78
N THR A 329 24.12 -16.21 6.23
CA THR A 329 24.75 -17.23 5.38
C THR A 329 23.75 -18.34 5.03
N ALA A 330 24.09 -19.20 4.06
CA ALA A 330 23.15 -20.20 3.51
C ALA A 330 22.67 -21.27 4.52
N ASP A 331 23.39 -21.43 5.62
CA ASP A 331 23.04 -22.21 6.82
C ASP A 331 22.11 -21.46 7.80
N LEU A 332 21.60 -20.28 7.39
CA LEU A 332 20.82 -19.36 8.20
C LEU A 332 21.55 -18.88 9.47
N THR A 333 22.89 -18.81 9.48
CA THR A 333 23.65 -18.20 10.58
C THR A 333 24.05 -16.75 10.27
N LEU A 334 24.32 -15.96 11.31
CA LEU A 334 24.68 -14.54 11.14
C LEU A 334 26.21 -14.37 11.07
N SER A 335 26.71 -13.87 9.95
CA SER A 335 28.12 -13.55 9.70
C SER A 335 28.36 -12.05 9.76
N GLU A 336 29.12 -11.59 10.75
CA GLU A 336 29.52 -10.18 10.86
C GLU A 336 30.93 -9.94 10.31
N ARG A 337 31.07 -9.02 9.33
CA ARG A 337 32.33 -8.75 8.64
C ARG A 337 32.68 -7.27 8.66
N LYS A 338 33.96 -6.94 8.88
CA LYS A 338 34.48 -5.57 8.75
C LYS A 338 34.82 -5.29 7.28
N ILE A 339 33.97 -4.53 6.60
CA ILE A 339 34.05 -4.28 5.15
C ILE A 339 34.50 -2.84 4.88
N ASN A 340 35.33 -2.64 3.84
CA ASN A 340 35.84 -1.32 3.46
C ASN A 340 34.97 -0.66 2.37
N PHE A 341 34.69 0.62 2.55
CA PHE A 341 33.95 1.47 1.62
C PHE A 341 34.67 2.81 1.41
N CYS A 342 34.40 3.49 0.29
CA CYS A 342 34.75 4.90 0.13
C CYS A 342 33.67 5.81 0.73
N THR A 343 34.04 7.07 0.99
CA THR A 343 33.12 8.14 1.40
C THR A 343 31.92 8.28 0.46
N ALA A 344 32.14 8.29 -0.86
CA ALA A 344 31.09 8.48 -1.85
C ALA A 344 30.01 7.38 -1.81
N CYS A 345 30.39 6.10 -1.72
CA CYS A 345 29.42 5.01 -1.62
C CYS A 345 28.66 5.01 -0.28
N LEU A 346 29.31 5.41 0.82
CA LEU A 346 28.63 5.57 2.11
C LEU A 346 27.62 6.72 2.07
N ALA A 347 27.98 7.87 1.51
CA ALA A 347 27.08 9.00 1.33
C ALA A 347 25.89 8.64 0.41
N ALA A 348 26.16 8.04 -0.75
CA ALA A 348 25.13 7.58 -1.68
C ALA A 348 24.24 6.47 -1.11
N SER A 349 24.71 5.71 -0.13
CA SER A 349 23.88 4.76 0.62
C SER A 349 23.02 5.44 1.69
N SER A 350 23.56 6.45 2.37
CA SER A 350 22.82 7.22 3.38
C SER A 350 21.71 8.06 2.74
N LEU A 351 21.97 8.68 1.59
CA LEU A 351 21.00 9.57 0.92
C LEU A 351 19.80 8.84 0.31
N ALA A 352 19.99 7.59 -0.15
CA ALA A 352 18.96 6.82 -0.86
C ALA A 352 17.68 6.61 -0.05
N ALA A 353 16.54 6.58 -0.74
CA ALA A 353 15.24 6.32 -0.13
C ALA A 353 15.19 4.91 0.47
N ALA A 354 14.87 4.81 1.76
CA ALA A 354 14.73 3.52 2.42
C ALA A 354 13.47 2.77 1.96
N ALA A 355 12.38 3.50 1.67
CA ALA A 355 11.14 2.94 1.15
C ALA A 355 11.36 2.26 -0.22
N GLU A 356 11.97 2.96 -1.19
CA GLU A 356 12.33 2.42 -2.51
C GLU A 356 13.15 1.11 -2.39
N ILE A 357 14.21 1.11 -1.56
CA ILE A 357 15.06 -0.06 -1.34
C ILE A 357 14.28 -1.22 -0.72
N ALA A 358 13.41 -0.95 0.26
CA ALA A 358 12.59 -1.96 0.90
C ALA A 358 11.55 -2.55 -0.08
N SER A 359 10.87 -1.72 -0.87
CA SER A 359 9.94 -2.17 -1.92
C SER A 359 10.65 -3.04 -2.97
N LEU A 360 11.88 -2.70 -3.38
CA LEU A 360 12.70 -3.53 -4.28
C LEU A 360 13.05 -4.89 -3.67
N GLN A 361 13.45 -4.92 -2.39
CA GLN A 361 13.71 -6.17 -1.67
C GLN A 361 12.48 -7.08 -1.62
N ILE A 362 11.31 -6.51 -1.34
CA ILE A 362 10.02 -7.24 -1.33
C ILE A 362 9.73 -7.83 -2.73
N MET A 363 9.86 -7.03 -3.79
CA MET A 363 9.69 -7.52 -5.17
C MET A 363 10.67 -8.65 -5.54
N GLU A 364 11.92 -8.56 -5.09
CA GLU A 364 12.96 -9.57 -5.39
C GLU A 364 12.76 -10.87 -4.61
N ASN A 365 12.40 -10.78 -3.33
CA ASN A 365 12.18 -11.95 -2.49
C ASN A 365 10.91 -12.68 -2.91
N GLY A 366 9.83 -11.96 -3.24
CA GLY A 366 8.63 -12.57 -3.81
C GLY A 366 8.88 -13.33 -5.13
N ARG A 367 9.79 -12.83 -5.98
CA ARG A 367 10.24 -13.52 -7.20
C ARG A 367 11.04 -14.79 -6.91
N LYS A 368 11.92 -14.78 -5.90
CA LYS A 368 12.73 -15.97 -5.50
C LYS A 368 11.88 -17.07 -4.89
N SER A 369 10.89 -16.72 -4.05
CA SER A 369 10.07 -17.70 -3.32
C SER A 369 8.98 -18.37 -4.17
N GLY A 370 8.83 -18.01 -5.45
CA GLY A 370 7.79 -18.57 -6.33
C GLY A 370 6.35 -18.15 -6.00
N ILE A 371 6.14 -17.45 -4.89
CA ILE A 371 4.88 -16.79 -4.48
C ILE A 371 4.45 -15.80 -5.57
N ILE A 372 5.40 -15.00 -6.07
CA ILE A 372 5.27 -14.35 -7.38
C ILE A 372 5.60 -15.40 -8.45
N ARG A 373 4.61 -16.23 -8.79
CA ARG A 373 4.63 -17.03 -10.03
C ARG A 373 4.92 -16.09 -11.21
N ARG A 374 5.45 -16.61 -12.32
CA ARG A 374 5.49 -15.92 -13.64
C ARG A 374 4.07 -15.46 -14.03
N ARG A 375 3.66 -14.28 -13.55
CA ARG A 375 2.39 -13.63 -13.82
C ARG A 375 2.64 -12.44 -14.73
N VAL A 376 1.77 -12.34 -15.73
CA VAL A 376 1.70 -11.31 -16.76
C VAL A 376 2.07 -9.93 -16.20
N TYR A 377 3.10 -9.31 -16.79
CA TYR A 377 3.58 -7.97 -16.45
C TYR A 377 2.43 -6.95 -16.53
N ARG A 378 1.93 -6.48 -15.38
CA ARG A 378 1.08 -5.28 -15.29
C ARG A 378 1.99 -4.05 -15.29
N HIS A 379 2.24 -3.48 -16.47
CA HIS A 379 2.77 -2.11 -16.54
C HIS A 379 1.67 -1.13 -16.10
N VAL A 380 2.02 -0.14 -15.29
CA VAL A 380 1.22 1.08 -15.10
C VAL A 380 2.14 2.24 -15.41
N VAL A 381 1.97 2.83 -16.59
CA VAL A 381 2.73 4.02 -17.01
C VAL A 381 1.85 5.23 -16.73
N ARG A 382 2.26 6.08 -15.78
CA ARG A 382 1.66 7.41 -15.56
C ARG A 382 2.71 8.47 -15.83
N VAL A 383 2.36 9.49 -16.62
CA VAL A 383 3.22 10.63 -16.95
C VAL A 383 2.47 11.89 -16.57
N TRP A 384 3.07 12.70 -15.72
CA TRP A 384 2.52 13.99 -15.27
C TRP A 384 3.24 15.15 -15.95
N LEU A 385 2.55 16.28 -16.06
CA LEU A 385 3.08 17.58 -16.46
C LEU A 385 3.21 18.46 -15.19
N PRO A 386 4.16 19.42 -15.13
CA PRO A 386 4.40 20.21 -13.92
C PRO A 386 3.30 21.25 -13.61
N GLU A 387 3.18 21.61 -12.33
CA GLU A 387 2.27 22.66 -11.82
C GLU A 387 2.86 24.08 -11.97
N GLU A 388 2.00 25.10 -11.80
CA GLU A 388 2.00 26.36 -12.55
C GLU A 388 3.09 27.43 -12.29
N GLN A 389 4.07 27.24 -11.40
CA GLN A 389 4.85 28.38 -10.86
C GLN A 389 6.02 28.94 -11.71
N GLU A 390 6.35 28.40 -12.89
CA GLU A 390 7.48 28.89 -13.72
C GLU A 390 7.15 29.24 -15.19
N VAL A 391 5.89 29.57 -15.53
CA VAL A 391 5.53 29.99 -16.91
C VAL A 391 5.18 31.48 -16.99
N ALA A 392 6.22 32.32 -16.90
CA ALA A 392 6.17 33.69 -17.42
C ALA A 392 6.38 33.68 -18.96
N VAL A 393 5.71 34.59 -19.66
CA VAL A 393 5.63 34.58 -21.13
C VAL A 393 6.98 34.83 -21.81
N GLY A 394 7.37 33.94 -22.73
CA GLY A 394 8.23 34.30 -23.87
C GLY A 394 9.41 33.36 -24.18
N VAL A 395 9.28 32.64 -25.30
CA VAL A 395 10.37 32.13 -26.16
C VAL A 395 11.16 30.88 -25.70
N ALA A 396 10.84 29.78 -26.41
CA ALA A 396 11.71 28.68 -26.88
C ALA A 396 12.48 27.76 -25.90
N GLY A 397 12.23 26.45 -26.05
CA GLY A 397 13.15 25.39 -25.63
C GLY A 397 12.44 24.07 -25.31
N ASP A 398 12.49 23.09 -26.23
CA ASP A 398 11.90 21.76 -26.05
C ASP A 398 12.42 21.03 -24.80
N ARG A 399 11.67 21.05 -23.70
CA ARG A 399 11.99 20.29 -22.48
C ARG A 399 10.75 19.64 -21.85
N ILE A 400 10.47 18.41 -22.31
CA ILE A 400 9.68 17.45 -21.54
C ILE A 400 10.47 17.07 -20.28
N LEU A 401 9.88 17.28 -19.11
CA LEU A 401 10.45 16.87 -17.82
C LEU A 401 9.63 15.68 -17.30
N VAL A 402 10.18 14.47 -17.46
CA VAL A 402 9.51 13.22 -17.08
C VAL A 402 9.69 12.99 -15.59
N GLN A 403 8.64 13.20 -14.78
CA GLN A 403 8.70 12.88 -13.36
C GLN A 403 8.30 11.41 -13.11
N ILE A 404 9.33 10.57 -13.04
CA ILE A 404 9.23 9.14 -12.76
C ILE A 404 9.07 8.96 -11.25
N ARG A 405 8.07 8.19 -10.78
CA ARG A 405 8.10 7.63 -9.41
C ARG A 405 9.23 6.60 -9.32
N GLU A 406 10.42 7.06 -8.92
CA GLU A 406 11.63 6.32 -8.45
C GLU A 406 11.82 4.85 -8.90
N PHE A 407 11.54 4.48 -10.16
CA PHE A 407 11.79 3.12 -10.69
C PHE A 407 12.37 3.05 -12.09
N ALA A 408 12.90 4.16 -12.61
CA ALA A 408 13.72 4.13 -13.83
C ALA A 408 14.83 5.17 -13.78
N GLN A 409 16.05 4.72 -13.47
CA GLN A 409 17.23 5.39 -13.99
C GLN A 409 17.30 5.11 -15.49
N THR A 410 17.49 6.16 -16.29
CA THR A 410 17.77 6.01 -17.71
C THR A 410 19.07 5.20 -17.86
N ILE A 411 18.99 3.98 -18.38
CA ILE A 411 20.17 3.22 -18.82
C ILE A 411 20.63 3.81 -20.16
N SER A 412 21.13 5.05 -20.14
CA SER A 412 21.73 5.67 -21.33
C SER A 412 23.13 5.09 -21.55
N GLY A 413 23.25 4.06 -22.38
CA GLY A 413 24.56 3.44 -22.60
C GLY A 413 24.64 2.29 -23.60
N ASP A 414 23.52 1.67 -23.99
CA ASP A 414 23.59 0.45 -24.81
C ASP A 414 23.95 0.72 -26.28
N ALA A 415 24.71 -0.21 -26.86
CA ALA A 415 25.00 -0.22 -28.30
C ALA A 415 23.72 -0.26 -29.16
N VAL A 416 22.64 -0.81 -28.60
CA VAL A 416 21.31 -0.89 -29.20
C VAL A 416 20.65 0.49 -29.33
N ASP A 417 20.83 1.39 -28.35
CA ASP A 417 20.27 2.75 -28.43
C ASP A 417 20.99 3.56 -29.52
N LYS A 418 22.31 3.40 -29.66
CA LYS A 418 23.08 3.99 -30.77
C LYS A 418 22.62 3.47 -32.14
N ALA A 419 22.28 2.18 -32.24
CA ALA A 419 21.76 1.59 -33.47
C ALA A 419 20.35 2.11 -33.82
N LEU A 420 19.52 2.39 -32.81
CA LEU A 420 18.19 2.98 -32.99
C LEU A 420 18.28 4.43 -33.50
N MET A 421 19.11 5.24 -32.85
CA MET A 421 19.33 6.66 -33.16
C MET A 421 19.94 6.91 -34.55
N ALA A 422 20.61 5.90 -35.11
CA ALA A 422 21.25 5.99 -36.42
C ALA A 422 20.27 5.86 -37.60
N GLN A 423 19.06 5.34 -37.39
CA GLN A 423 18.06 5.14 -38.45
C GLN A 423 17.05 6.30 -38.52
N LEU A 424 16.64 6.79 -37.35
CA LEU A 424 15.98 8.09 -37.19
C LEU A 424 16.41 8.69 -35.83
N PRO A 425 16.44 10.03 -35.69
CA PRO A 425 16.77 10.70 -34.43
C PRO A 425 15.61 10.64 -33.42
N LEU A 426 15.13 9.43 -33.12
CA LEU A 426 14.03 9.14 -32.20
C LEU A 426 14.51 9.22 -30.76
N LYS A 427 14.10 10.26 -30.03
CA LYS A 427 14.41 10.41 -28.62
C LYS A 427 13.69 9.32 -27.80
N ILE A 428 14.45 8.33 -27.34
CA ILE A 428 13.99 7.32 -26.38
C ILE A 428 13.80 8.01 -25.02
N LEU A 429 12.63 7.85 -24.43
CA LEU A 429 12.26 8.43 -23.12
C LEU A 429 12.31 7.38 -22.00
N PHE A 430 11.97 6.13 -22.31
CA PHE A 430 12.09 4.99 -21.40
C PHE A 430 12.36 3.71 -22.19
N ARG A 431 13.11 2.78 -21.59
CA ARG A 431 13.32 1.43 -22.12
C ARG A 431 13.64 0.46 -20.98
N ASP A 432 13.05 -0.73 -21.05
CA ASP A 432 13.43 -1.91 -20.27
C ASP A 432 13.48 -3.15 -21.19
N ASP A 433 13.57 -4.35 -20.62
CA ASP A 433 13.56 -5.62 -21.37
C ASP A 433 12.22 -5.90 -22.10
N ALA A 434 11.15 -5.19 -21.74
CA ALA A 434 9.77 -5.50 -22.10
C ALA A 434 9.12 -4.45 -23.01
N VAL A 435 9.48 -3.18 -22.88
CA VAL A 435 8.90 -2.04 -23.61
C VAL A 435 9.95 -0.96 -23.93
N VAL A 436 9.66 -0.16 -24.96
CA VAL A 436 10.33 1.11 -25.25
C VAL A 436 9.29 2.20 -25.43
N VAL A 437 9.57 3.39 -24.90
CA VAL A 437 8.77 4.61 -25.06
C VAL A 437 9.61 5.63 -25.79
N VAL A 438 9.11 6.15 -26.90
CA VAL A 438 9.78 7.15 -27.71
C VAL A 438 8.93 8.41 -27.84
N ASP A 439 9.61 9.53 -27.95
CA ASP A 439 9.05 10.82 -28.36
C ASP A 439 8.88 10.79 -29.89
N LYS A 440 7.66 10.53 -30.40
CA LYS A 440 7.42 10.55 -31.85
C LYS A 440 7.28 12.01 -32.30
N PRO A 441 8.12 12.52 -33.22
CA PRO A 441 7.91 13.83 -33.82
C PRO A 441 6.67 13.85 -34.74
N ALA A 442 6.18 15.05 -35.02
CA ALA A 442 5.14 15.28 -36.01
C ALA A 442 5.59 14.84 -37.41
N ASN A 443 4.61 14.56 -38.27
CA ASN A 443 4.76 14.13 -39.67
C ASN A 443 5.47 12.79 -39.94
N ILE A 444 5.88 12.05 -38.89
CA ILE A 444 6.48 10.70 -39.01
C ILE A 444 5.45 9.60 -38.76
N LEU A 445 5.48 8.54 -39.57
CA LEU A 445 4.57 7.39 -39.45
C LEU A 445 4.85 6.58 -38.17
N SER A 446 3.81 6.26 -37.39
CA SER A 446 3.92 5.32 -36.26
C SER A 446 4.17 3.88 -36.72
N VAL A 447 3.56 3.48 -37.84
CA VAL A 447 3.62 2.15 -38.45
C VAL A 447 3.80 2.28 -39.96
N ASP A 448 4.32 1.25 -40.61
CA ASP A 448 4.57 1.27 -42.07
C ASP A 448 3.28 1.60 -42.85
N GLY A 449 3.44 2.43 -43.89
CA GLY A 449 2.36 2.75 -44.82
C GLY A 449 2.02 1.56 -45.72
N THR A 450 0.90 1.66 -46.44
CA THR A 450 0.55 0.72 -47.51
C THR A 450 1.35 0.94 -48.80
N ASP A 451 2.01 2.10 -48.91
CA ASP A 451 2.90 2.45 -50.01
C ASP A 451 4.33 1.93 -49.72
N PRO A 452 4.94 1.10 -50.60
CA PRO A 452 6.31 0.62 -50.43
C PRO A 452 7.37 1.72 -50.34
N ASP A 453 7.11 2.89 -50.95
CA ASP A 453 8.04 4.02 -50.98
C ASP A 453 7.78 5.04 -49.83
N ALA A 454 6.92 4.68 -48.87
CA ALA A 454 6.61 5.53 -47.72
C ALA A 454 7.83 5.78 -46.80
N PRO A 455 7.90 6.94 -46.12
CA PRO A 455 8.96 7.23 -45.15
C PRO A 455 9.05 6.19 -44.03
N LEU A 456 10.28 5.89 -43.58
CA LEU A 456 10.57 4.99 -42.47
C LEU A 456 9.69 5.28 -41.24
N SER A 457 8.91 4.29 -40.82
CA SER A 457 8.09 4.40 -39.62
C SER A 457 8.90 4.18 -38.34
N VAL A 458 8.40 4.72 -37.23
CA VAL A 458 8.97 4.48 -35.89
C VAL A 458 9.03 2.99 -35.56
N TYR A 459 7.96 2.25 -35.91
CA TYR A 459 7.94 0.80 -35.79
C TYR A 459 9.08 0.15 -36.58
N ARG A 460 9.33 0.56 -37.83
CA ARG A 460 10.35 -0.06 -38.67
C ARG A 460 11.75 0.08 -38.10
N CYS A 461 12.12 1.27 -37.63
CA CYS A 461 13.43 1.51 -37.01
C CYS A 461 13.64 0.63 -35.78
N ILE A 462 12.59 0.45 -34.97
CA ILE A 462 12.65 -0.41 -33.79
C ILE A 462 12.65 -1.89 -34.18
N ALA A 463 11.86 -2.33 -35.15
CA ALA A 463 11.82 -3.70 -35.63
C ALA A 463 13.14 -4.15 -36.30
N ASN A 464 13.82 -3.25 -37.00
CA ASN A 464 15.15 -3.49 -37.59
C ASN A 464 16.22 -3.81 -36.54
N VAL A 465 16.04 -3.34 -35.30
CA VAL A 465 17.00 -3.51 -34.18
C VAL A 465 16.49 -4.55 -33.16
N CYS A 466 15.17 -4.69 -33.02
CA CYS A 466 14.47 -5.60 -32.13
C CYS A 466 13.33 -6.30 -32.90
N PRO A 467 13.60 -7.41 -33.63
CA PRO A 467 12.61 -8.06 -34.50
C PRO A 467 11.34 -8.58 -33.81
N GLU A 468 11.37 -8.73 -32.48
CA GLU A 468 10.22 -9.09 -31.65
C GLU A 468 9.31 -7.91 -31.25
N ALA A 469 9.67 -6.69 -31.64
CA ALA A 469 8.89 -5.50 -31.32
C ALA A 469 7.47 -5.59 -31.88
N ARG A 470 6.49 -5.10 -31.11
CA ARG A 470 5.07 -5.15 -31.43
C ARG A 470 4.41 -3.84 -31.05
N MET A 471 3.62 -3.30 -31.98
CA MET A 471 2.81 -2.12 -31.76
C MET A 471 1.62 -2.44 -30.85
N VAL A 472 1.30 -1.50 -29.96
CA VAL A 472 0.19 -1.60 -28.99
C VAL A 472 -0.76 -0.41 -29.04
N HIS A 473 -0.31 0.71 -29.62
CA HIS A 473 -1.14 1.82 -30.07
C HIS A 473 -0.44 2.55 -31.23
N ARG A 474 -1.15 3.48 -31.88
CA ARG A 474 -0.60 4.38 -32.90
C ARG A 474 -0.93 5.83 -32.55
N LEU A 475 -0.12 6.76 -33.05
CA LEU A 475 -0.49 8.15 -33.25
C LEU A 475 -0.68 8.37 -34.75
N ASP A 476 -1.44 9.39 -35.13
CA ASP A 476 -1.51 9.80 -36.53
C ASP A 476 -0.18 10.41 -36.97
N GLN A 477 0.06 10.42 -38.28
CA GLN A 477 1.34 10.87 -38.86
C GLN A 477 1.70 12.28 -38.38
N GLU A 478 0.76 13.22 -38.52
CA GLU A 478 0.88 14.64 -38.15
C GLU A 478 1.02 14.85 -36.63
N THR A 479 0.55 13.91 -35.81
CA THR A 479 0.55 14.04 -34.34
C THR A 479 1.92 13.72 -33.74
N SER A 480 2.55 14.67 -33.04
CA SER A 480 3.69 14.41 -32.16
C SER A 480 3.24 13.86 -30.79
N GLY A 481 4.10 13.07 -30.13
CA GLY A 481 3.91 12.67 -28.73
C GLY A 481 4.42 11.28 -28.39
N LEU A 482 4.08 10.82 -27.18
CA LEU A 482 4.56 9.55 -26.63
C LEU A 482 4.00 8.34 -27.39
N LEU A 483 4.90 7.50 -27.91
CA LEU A 483 4.58 6.22 -28.53
C LEU A 483 5.21 5.08 -27.71
N VAL A 484 4.38 4.15 -27.24
CA VAL A 484 4.78 2.96 -26.47
C VAL A 484 4.79 1.75 -27.38
N ILE A 485 5.89 1.01 -27.37
CA ILE A 485 6.13 -0.16 -28.22
C ILE A 485 6.59 -1.31 -27.33
N ALA A 486 5.97 -2.48 -27.45
CA ALA A 486 6.33 -3.65 -26.67
C ALA A 486 7.49 -4.40 -27.33
N LEU A 487 8.56 -4.69 -26.60
CA LEU A 487 9.68 -5.50 -27.08
C LEU A 487 9.44 -7.01 -26.91
N THR A 488 8.44 -7.40 -26.10
CA THR A 488 8.08 -8.80 -25.85
C THR A 488 6.61 -9.10 -26.12
N LYS A 489 6.29 -10.36 -26.43
CA LYS A 489 4.90 -10.83 -26.67
C LYS A 489 3.98 -10.63 -25.47
N SER A 490 4.49 -10.82 -24.24
CA SER A 490 3.72 -10.62 -23.00
C SER A 490 3.41 -9.16 -22.71
N ALA A 491 4.37 -8.26 -22.93
CA ALA A 491 4.14 -6.82 -22.81
C ALA A 491 3.12 -6.36 -23.86
N ALA A 492 3.22 -6.87 -25.09
CA ALA A 492 2.26 -6.57 -26.15
C ALA A 492 0.83 -7.00 -25.79
N GLN A 493 0.65 -8.18 -25.21
CA GLN A 493 -0.66 -8.65 -24.74
C GLN A 493 -1.22 -7.79 -23.59
N SER A 494 -0.38 -7.44 -22.61
CA SER A 494 -0.76 -6.62 -21.45
C SER A 494 -1.16 -5.20 -21.88
N LEU A 495 -0.32 -4.52 -22.66
CA LEU A 495 -0.59 -3.16 -23.13
C LEU A 495 -1.78 -3.10 -24.09
N ASN A 496 -1.93 -4.05 -25.02
CA ASN A 496 -3.15 -4.11 -25.86
C ASN A 496 -4.41 -4.32 -25.02
N ALA A 497 -4.37 -5.10 -23.94
CA ALA A 497 -5.49 -5.21 -23.01
C ALA A 497 -5.78 -3.89 -22.28
N GLN A 498 -4.75 -3.15 -21.86
CA GLN A 498 -4.92 -1.84 -21.22
C GLN A 498 -5.52 -0.79 -22.17
N PHE A 499 -5.03 -0.69 -23.41
CA PHE A 499 -5.59 0.20 -24.43
C PHE A 499 -7.04 -0.19 -24.79
N ARG A 500 -7.34 -1.50 -24.91
CA ARG A 500 -8.70 -2.01 -25.16
C ARG A 500 -9.65 -1.71 -24.01
N ASN A 501 -9.21 -1.92 -22.78
CA ASN A 501 -10.00 -1.68 -21.56
C ASN A 501 -10.06 -0.19 -21.19
N ARG A 502 -9.49 0.71 -22.02
CA ARG A 502 -9.37 2.16 -21.77
C ARG A 502 -8.74 2.51 -20.42
N SER A 503 -7.90 1.63 -19.86
CA SER A 503 -7.20 1.83 -18.59
C SER A 503 -5.88 2.60 -18.73
N VAL A 504 -5.70 3.31 -19.85
CA VAL A 504 -4.53 4.14 -20.15
C VAL A 504 -4.99 5.58 -20.20
N GLU A 505 -4.63 6.37 -19.19
CA GLU A 505 -4.83 7.81 -19.15
C GLU A 505 -3.93 8.49 -20.18
N LYS A 506 -4.44 9.54 -20.85
CA LYS A 506 -3.70 10.30 -21.86
C LYS A 506 -4.01 11.79 -21.74
N THR A 507 -2.95 12.59 -21.66
CA THR A 507 -3.03 14.05 -21.69
C THR A 507 -2.40 14.53 -22.99
N TYR A 508 -3.14 15.35 -23.74
CA TYR A 508 -2.69 15.99 -24.97
C TYR A 508 -2.43 17.47 -24.71
N VAL A 509 -1.41 18.04 -25.34
CA VAL A 509 -1.17 19.49 -25.35
C VAL A 509 -1.59 20.02 -26.71
N ALA A 510 -2.46 21.02 -26.74
CA ALA A 510 -2.93 21.65 -27.97
C ALA A 510 -2.72 23.17 -27.94
N ARG A 511 -2.40 23.73 -29.11
CA ARG A 511 -2.40 25.18 -29.31
C ARG A 511 -3.66 25.54 -30.07
N VAL A 512 -4.52 26.36 -29.46
CA VAL A 512 -5.83 26.73 -30.01
C VAL A 512 -5.87 28.23 -30.34
N LEU A 513 -6.72 28.60 -31.30
CA LEU A 513 -6.90 29.99 -31.74
C LEU A 513 -8.39 30.32 -31.69
N GLY A 514 -8.77 31.34 -30.91
CA GLY A 514 -10.16 31.74 -30.73
C GLY A 514 -10.30 32.88 -29.73
N TRP A 515 -11.53 33.37 -29.57
CA TRP A 515 -11.90 34.43 -28.63
C TRP A 515 -12.76 33.84 -27.50
N MET A 516 -12.63 34.37 -26.28
CA MET A 516 -13.53 34.04 -25.17
C MET A 516 -14.44 35.24 -24.92
N GLU A 517 -15.75 35.00 -24.87
CA GLU A 517 -16.72 36.01 -24.44
C GLU A 517 -16.62 36.27 -22.93
N GLU A 518 -17.03 37.45 -22.47
CA GLU A 518 -17.03 37.83 -21.06
C GLU A 518 -18.43 37.64 -20.45
N GLU A 519 -18.58 36.63 -19.59
CA GLU A 519 -19.72 36.56 -18.67
C GLU A 519 -19.42 37.35 -17.39
N ASN A 520 -20.42 38.13 -16.95
CA ASN A 520 -20.34 39.06 -15.82
C ASN A 520 -20.64 38.37 -14.48
N ASP A 521 -19.86 37.36 -14.09
CA ASP A 521 -19.86 36.91 -12.70
C ASP A 521 -18.45 36.61 -12.16
N ASN A 522 -18.26 36.86 -10.86
CA ASN A 522 -16.95 37.19 -10.30
C ASN A 522 -16.47 36.15 -9.27
N SER A 523 -16.81 34.87 -9.47
CA SER A 523 -16.41 33.75 -8.62
C SER A 523 -15.93 32.54 -9.43
N GLU A 524 -14.75 32.02 -9.05
CA GLU A 524 -14.17 30.71 -9.41
C GLU A 524 -13.65 30.46 -10.85
N LEU A 525 -12.61 31.22 -11.21
CA LEU A 525 -11.30 30.77 -11.75
C LEU A 525 -11.14 29.80 -12.95
N THR A 526 -12.18 29.19 -13.53
CA THR A 526 -12.01 28.24 -14.66
C THR A 526 -13.04 28.43 -15.77
N ARG A 527 -12.58 28.88 -16.95
CA ARG A 527 -13.43 29.02 -18.15
C ARG A 527 -13.41 27.73 -18.99
N GLN A 528 -14.56 27.33 -19.53
CA GLN A 528 -14.72 26.15 -20.40
C GLN A 528 -15.13 26.55 -21.81
N VAL A 529 -14.45 26.00 -22.82
CA VAL A 529 -14.83 26.11 -24.24
C VAL A 529 -15.14 24.72 -24.80
N ARG A 530 -16.26 24.56 -25.49
CA ARG A 530 -16.59 23.34 -26.23
C ARG A 530 -16.34 23.56 -27.71
N VAL A 531 -15.41 22.80 -28.31
CA VAL A 531 -15.15 22.83 -29.76
C VAL A 531 -15.43 21.46 -30.39
N PRO A 532 -16.14 21.41 -31.53
CA PRO A 532 -16.35 20.18 -32.27
C PRO A 532 -15.05 19.72 -32.93
N MET A 533 -14.79 18.40 -32.94
CA MET A 533 -13.65 17.85 -33.65
C MET A 533 -13.89 17.82 -35.15
N GLU A 534 -12.96 18.34 -35.96
CA GLU A 534 -13.12 18.49 -37.41
C GLU A 534 -13.37 17.16 -38.15
N LYS A 535 -12.78 16.04 -37.69
CA LYS A 535 -13.05 14.67 -38.20
C LYS A 535 -14.28 13.99 -37.57
N HIS A 536 -14.80 14.51 -36.46
CA HIS A 536 -15.93 13.94 -35.71
C HIS A 536 -16.83 15.08 -35.17
N PRO A 537 -17.64 15.74 -36.03
CA PRO A 537 -18.33 16.99 -35.69
C PRO A 537 -19.39 16.85 -34.58
N THR A 538 -19.74 15.63 -34.18
CA THR A 538 -20.63 15.33 -33.05
C THR A 538 -19.90 15.11 -31.72
N LEU A 539 -18.57 14.97 -31.74
CA LEU A 539 -17.71 14.86 -30.56
C LEU A 539 -17.12 16.24 -30.24
N TYR A 540 -17.44 16.74 -29.06
CA TYR A 540 -16.94 18.01 -28.54
C TYR A 540 -15.81 17.76 -27.55
N ILE A 541 -14.73 18.52 -27.66
CA ILE A 541 -13.71 18.60 -26.63
C ILE A 541 -14.05 19.77 -25.71
N THR A 542 -14.14 19.51 -24.40
CA THR A 542 -14.17 20.56 -23.38
C THR A 542 -12.73 20.97 -23.06
N ILE A 543 -12.44 22.24 -23.26
CA ILE A 543 -11.14 22.88 -23.06
C ILE A 543 -11.26 23.77 -21.83
N THR A 544 -10.50 23.46 -20.77
CA THR A 544 -10.56 24.16 -19.48
C THR A 544 -9.33 25.06 -19.32
N CYS A 545 -9.52 26.33 -18.99
CA CYS A 545 -8.43 27.32 -18.85
C CYS A 545 -8.39 27.91 -17.42
N PRO A 546 -7.27 27.78 -16.68
CA PRO A 546 -7.03 28.47 -15.41
C PRO A 546 -6.91 29.99 -15.61
N SER A 547 -7.46 30.79 -14.69
CA SER A 547 -7.56 32.23 -14.89
C SER A 547 -6.31 33.02 -14.44
N LEU A 548 -5.51 33.51 -15.38
CA LEU A 548 -4.65 34.70 -15.16
C LEU A 548 -4.06 35.28 -16.47
N MET A 549 -4.84 35.99 -17.29
CA MET A 549 -4.35 37.09 -18.15
C MET A 549 -5.51 37.97 -18.62
N LYS A 550 -5.39 39.30 -18.45
CA LYS A 550 -6.31 40.27 -19.08
C LYS A 550 -5.98 40.41 -20.56
N ALA A 551 -7.01 40.44 -21.40
CA ALA A 551 -6.85 40.28 -22.85
C ALA A 551 -6.18 41.46 -23.55
N SER A 552 -5.19 41.15 -24.39
CA SER A 552 -4.90 41.83 -25.66
C SER A 552 -3.98 40.94 -26.50
N ALA A 553 -4.58 40.15 -27.39
CA ALA A 553 -3.93 39.33 -28.42
C ALA A 553 -2.73 38.46 -27.94
N ILE A 554 -2.99 37.42 -27.13
CA ILE A 554 -1.97 36.44 -26.74
C ILE A 554 -2.44 35.01 -27.06
N LEU A 555 -1.50 34.21 -27.57
CA LEU A 555 -1.66 32.84 -28.06
C LEU A 555 -1.76 31.85 -26.87
N ILE A 556 -2.88 31.13 -26.73
CA ILE A 556 -3.12 30.26 -25.56
C ILE A 556 -2.77 28.79 -25.87
N LEU A 557 -1.95 28.18 -25.00
CA LEU A 557 -1.70 26.75 -24.92
C LEU A 557 -2.68 26.13 -23.93
N VAL A 558 -3.33 25.01 -24.29
CA VAL A 558 -4.28 24.34 -23.39
C VAL A 558 -4.07 22.82 -23.37
N PHE A 559 -4.28 22.23 -22.19
CA PHE A 559 -4.22 20.80 -21.96
C PHE A 559 -5.59 20.16 -22.20
N ILE A 560 -5.61 19.06 -22.96
CA ILE A 560 -6.81 18.34 -23.36
C ILE A 560 -6.72 16.90 -22.88
N THR A 561 -7.68 16.48 -22.05
CA THR A 561 -7.84 15.08 -21.63
C THR A 561 -8.97 14.45 -22.44
N ILE A 562 -8.67 13.46 -23.29
CA ILE A 562 -9.67 12.82 -24.16
C ILE A 562 -10.12 11.49 -23.56
N VAL A 563 -11.36 11.44 -23.07
CA VAL A 563 -12.06 10.19 -22.74
C VAL A 563 -13.03 9.88 -23.88
N SER A 564 -12.73 8.86 -24.68
CA SER A 564 -13.54 8.49 -25.86
C SER A 564 -14.56 7.40 -25.53
N SER A 565 -15.81 7.54 -26.00
CA SER A 565 -16.93 6.61 -25.79
C SER A 565 -17.42 5.97 -27.11
N ASN A 566 -18.51 5.18 -27.03
CA ASN A 566 -19.30 4.56 -28.13
C ASN A 566 -18.72 3.20 -28.64
N ALA A 567 -19.49 2.09 -28.61
CA ALA A 567 -20.55 1.59 -29.54
C ALA A 567 -19.93 0.60 -30.57
N GLU A 568 -20.51 -0.52 -31.00
CA GLU A 568 -21.92 -1.00 -31.06
C GLU A 568 -22.00 -2.55 -31.26
N LEU A 569 -23.18 -3.16 -31.03
CA LEU A 569 -23.77 -4.38 -31.64
C LEU A 569 -23.03 -5.75 -31.77
N SER A 570 -23.71 -6.80 -31.28
CA SER A 570 -23.63 -8.24 -31.68
C SER A 570 -24.89 -8.58 -32.55
N PRO A 571 -25.24 -9.82 -33.04
CA PRO A 571 -25.04 -11.18 -32.47
C PRO A 571 -24.98 -12.41 -33.45
N SER A 572 -25.21 -13.63 -32.91
CA SER A 572 -25.53 -14.95 -33.53
C SER A 572 -24.37 -15.75 -34.21
N GLY A 573 -24.21 -17.08 -34.12
CA GLY A 573 -24.92 -18.23 -33.47
C GLY A 573 -24.01 -19.50 -33.52
N ASN A 574 -24.33 -20.76 -33.17
CA ASN A 574 -25.51 -21.46 -32.60
C ASN A 574 -25.11 -22.87 -32.02
N ALA A 575 -26.11 -23.64 -31.56
CA ALA A 575 -26.23 -25.11 -31.26
C ALA A 575 -25.27 -26.14 -31.96
N SER A 576 -25.01 -27.39 -31.48
CA SER A 576 -25.49 -28.18 -30.31
C SER A 576 -24.76 -29.54 -30.09
N THR A 577 -24.88 -30.10 -28.85
CA THR A 577 -24.95 -31.55 -28.43
C THR A 577 -23.77 -32.56 -28.53
N ALA A 578 -23.56 -33.28 -27.40
CA ALA A 578 -23.15 -34.69 -27.21
C ALA A 578 -21.67 -35.13 -27.52
N ASP A 579 -20.99 -35.99 -26.74
CA ASP A 579 -21.18 -36.54 -25.37
C ASP A 579 -19.88 -37.28 -24.87
N VAL A 580 -19.91 -37.78 -23.63
CA VAL A 580 -19.09 -38.86 -22.98
C VAL A 580 -17.65 -38.63 -22.46
N ILE A 581 -17.51 -38.93 -21.16
CA ILE A 581 -16.47 -39.68 -20.39
C ILE A 581 -15.95 -38.92 -19.15
N ASN A 582 -16.39 -39.42 -17.98
CA ASN A 582 -15.88 -39.08 -16.65
C ASN A 582 -14.51 -39.70 -16.38
N VAL A 583 -13.62 -38.94 -15.72
CA VAL A 583 -12.55 -39.50 -14.89
C VAL A 583 -12.71 -38.94 -13.47
N ARG A 584 -12.89 -39.81 -12.48
CA ARG A 584 -13.02 -39.43 -11.07
C ARG A 584 -11.71 -38.82 -10.56
N SER A 585 -11.81 -37.67 -9.89
CA SER A 585 -10.78 -37.18 -8.98
C SER A 585 -11.37 -37.11 -7.57
N THR A 586 -10.69 -37.70 -6.59
CA THR A 586 -11.09 -37.68 -5.18
C THR A 586 -9.92 -37.24 -4.30
N ALA A 587 -9.77 -35.91 -4.19
CA ALA A 587 -9.08 -35.24 -3.10
C ALA A 587 -9.89 -33.95 -2.83
N GLY A 588 -10.58 -33.90 -1.69
CA GLY A 588 -11.76 -33.05 -1.54
C GLY A 588 -11.48 -31.58 -1.27
N SER A 589 -11.99 -30.71 -2.14
CA SER A 589 -12.58 -29.44 -1.69
C SER A 589 -13.94 -29.77 -1.07
N THR A 590 -14.17 -29.41 0.20
CA THR A 590 -15.53 -29.46 0.79
C THR A 590 -16.39 -28.39 0.13
N GLU A 591 -17.22 -28.81 -0.83
CA GLU A 591 -18.21 -27.95 -1.49
C GLU A 591 -19.19 -27.38 -0.45
N PRO A 592 -19.55 -26.08 -0.49
CA PRO A 592 -20.43 -25.48 0.52
C PRO A 592 -21.79 -26.19 0.58
N PRO A 593 -22.44 -26.24 1.76
CA PRO A 593 -23.69 -26.98 1.97
C PRO A 593 -24.93 -26.31 1.36
N PHE A 594 -24.75 -25.44 0.37
CA PHE A 594 -25.80 -24.72 -0.35
C PHE A 594 -25.27 -24.23 -1.71
N LYS A 595 -26.16 -23.99 -2.67
CA LYS A 595 -25.84 -23.47 -4.00
C LYS A 595 -26.76 -22.32 -4.37
N PHE A 596 -26.20 -21.22 -4.87
CA PHE A 596 -26.96 -20.10 -5.41
C PHE A 596 -27.33 -20.34 -6.87
N GLY A 597 -28.60 -20.13 -7.21
CA GLY A 597 -29.08 -20.06 -8.59
C GLY A 597 -28.95 -18.65 -9.17
N THR A 598 -29.34 -18.49 -10.44
CA THR A 598 -29.32 -17.19 -11.11
C THR A 598 -30.33 -16.23 -10.45
N PRO A 599 -29.88 -15.07 -9.94
CA PRO A 599 -30.76 -14.10 -9.31
C PRO A 599 -31.61 -13.33 -10.32
N THR A 600 -32.75 -12.86 -9.85
CA THR A 600 -33.71 -12.06 -10.62
C THR A 600 -33.93 -10.71 -9.94
N PHE A 601 -34.11 -9.67 -10.76
CA PHE A 601 -34.23 -8.28 -10.30
C PHE A 601 -35.44 -7.61 -10.94
N PHE A 602 -36.17 -6.83 -10.16
CA PHE A 602 -37.28 -6.02 -10.67
C PHE A 602 -37.54 -4.79 -9.78
N GLY A 603 -37.74 -3.64 -10.42
CA GLY A 603 -38.10 -2.40 -9.73
C GLY A 603 -37.68 -1.17 -10.54
N SER A 604 -38.19 0.00 -10.15
CA SER A 604 -37.89 1.28 -10.82
C SER A 604 -36.44 1.77 -10.63
N GLY A 605 -35.69 1.15 -9.73
CA GLY A 605 -34.27 1.41 -9.46
C GLY A 605 -33.29 0.37 -10.01
N CYS A 606 -33.78 -0.74 -10.57
CA CYS A 606 -32.95 -1.78 -11.18
C CYS A 606 -33.67 -2.43 -12.38
N PRO A 607 -33.74 -1.72 -13.52
CA PRO A 607 -34.34 -2.28 -14.73
C PRO A 607 -33.54 -3.46 -15.26
N THR A 608 -34.19 -4.33 -16.04
CA THR A 608 -33.59 -5.53 -16.63
C THR A 608 -32.32 -5.18 -17.42
N ASP A 609 -31.37 -6.11 -17.48
CA ASP A 609 -30.04 -5.98 -18.12
C ASP A 609 -29.05 -5.01 -17.44
N THR A 610 -29.39 -4.44 -16.28
CA THR A 610 -28.48 -3.55 -15.52
C THR A 610 -27.73 -4.20 -14.35
N VAL A 611 -27.89 -5.51 -14.14
CA VAL A 611 -27.42 -6.18 -12.93
C VAL A 611 -26.51 -7.36 -13.25
N THR A 612 -25.25 -7.26 -12.82
CA THR A 612 -24.26 -8.35 -12.92
C THR A 612 -24.09 -8.98 -11.54
N VAL A 613 -24.13 -10.31 -11.46
CA VAL A 613 -23.87 -11.02 -10.21
C VAL A 613 -22.63 -11.89 -10.31
N VAL A 614 -21.70 -11.65 -9.39
CA VAL A 614 -20.45 -12.37 -9.24
C VAL A 614 -20.57 -13.26 -7.99
N PRO A 615 -20.75 -14.58 -8.13
CA PRO A 615 -20.64 -15.48 -6.99
C PRO A 615 -19.19 -15.51 -6.52
N SER A 616 -18.97 -15.51 -5.19
CA SER A 616 -17.63 -15.65 -4.62
C SER A 616 -17.03 -17.02 -4.96
N THR A 617 -15.70 -17.08 -5.11
CA THR A 617 -14.97 -18.31 -5.41
C THR A 617 -14.99 -19.36 -4.30
N ASP A 618 -15.38 -18.97 -3.08
CA ASP A 618 -15.61 -19.85 -1.93
C ASP A 618 -17.09 -20.29 -1.78
N GLY A 619 -17.99 -19.72 -2.58
CA GLY A 619 -19.44 -19.94 -2.51
C GLY A 619 -20.12 -19.35 -1.28
N GLN A 620 -19.44 -18.57 -0.43
CA GLN A 620 -19.98 -18.02 0.82
C GLN A 620 -20.50 -16.58 0.72
N ALA A 621 -20.30 -15.92 -0.43
CA ALA A 621 -20.84 -14.58 -0.69
C ALA A 621 -21.35 -14.43 -2.13
N VAL A 622 -22.30 -13.51 -2.32
CA VAL A 622 -22.87 -13.14 -3.62
C VAL A 622 -22.71 -11.64 -3.79
N SER A 623 -21.94 -11.23 -4.80
CA SER A 623 -21.68 -9.82 -5.11
C SER A 623 -22.59 -9.35 -6.24
N VAL A 624 -23.45 -8.37 -5.97
CA VAL A 624 -24.42 -7.84 -6.94
C VAL A 624 -24.01 -6.43 -7.35
N LEU A 625 -23.87 -6.16 -8.65
CA LEU A 625 -23.47 -4.87 -9.21
C LEU A 625 -24.66 -4.23 -9.94
N PHE A 626 -25.06 -3.03 -9.52
CA PHE A 626 -26.03 -2.19 -10.25
C PHE A 626 -25.33 -1.22 -11.20
N SER A 627 -26.01 -0.77 -12.25
CA SER A 627 -25.52 0.37 -13.04
C SER A 627 -26.11 1.73 -12.64
N LYS A 628 -27.35 1.84 -12.12
CA LYS A 628 -28.00 3.14 -11.75
C LYS A 628 -29.14 3.05 -10.69
N PHE A 629 -28.89 2.70 -9.44
CA PHE A 629 -29.93 2.79 -8.39
C PHE A 629 -29.95 4.20 -7.75
N THR A 630 -30.63 5.15 -8.38
CA THR A 630 -30.65 6.57 -7.97
C THR A 630 -32.06 7.16 -7.94
N ALA A 631 -32.43 7.82 -6.83
CA ALA A 631 -33.60 8.69 -6.73
C ALA A 631 -33.16 10.15 -6.71
N ARG A 632 -33.77 10.99 -7.54
CA ARG A 632 -33.46 12.43 -7.60
C ARG A 632 -34.72 13.25 -7.88
N THR A 633 -34.87 14.33 -7.13
CA THR A 633 -35.97 15.30 -7.27
C THR A 633 -35.73 16.31 -8.40
N ALA A 634 -35.33 15.81 -9.57
CA ALA A 634 -34.85 16.65 -10.68
C ALA A 634 -35.97 17.50 -11.31
N GLY A 635 -35.77 18.82 -11.34
CA GLY A 635 -36.70 19.79 -11.94
C GLY A 635 -37.65 20.45 -10.93
N ALA A 636 -38.34 21.52 -11.35
CA ALA A 636 -39.11 22.38 -10.43
C ALA A 636 -40.34 21.69 -9.81
N ASP A 637 -40.99 20.80 -10.54
CA ASP A 637 -42.27 20.18 -10.13
C ASP A 637 -42.10 18.85 -9.36
N VAL A 638 -40.91 18.25 -9.38
CA VAL A 638 -40.65 16.92 -8.79
C VAL A 638 -40.22 17.05 -7.34
N ASN A 639 -41.18 17.24 -6.43
CA ASN A 639 -40.88 17.39 -5.00
C ASN A 639 -40.51 16.06 -4.30
N ARG A 640 -40.77 14.91 -4.92
CA ARG A 640 -40.42 13.59 -4.37
C ARG A 640 -40.20 12.56 -5.48
N ASP A 641 -39.09 11.82 -5.40
CA ASP A 641 -38.81 10.64 -6.22
C ASP A 641 -38.54 9.44 -5.30
N ARG A 642 -39.07 8.26 -5.65
CA ARG A 642 -38.82 7.00 -4.94
C ARG A 642 -38.54 5.90 -5.94
N LYS A 643 -37.33 5.32 -5.87
CA LYS A 643 -36.98 4.11 -6.63
C LYS A 643 -37.01 2.90 -5.71
N SER A 644 -37.47 1.77 -6.22
CA SER A 644 -37.35 0.47 -5.54
C SER A 644 -36.55 -0.51 -6.37
N CYS A 645 -35.82 -1.40 -5.71
CA CYS A 645 -35.22 -2.57 -6.32
C CYS A 645 -35.49 -3.80 -5.46
N ASN A 646 -36.11 -4.81 -6.07
CA ASN A 646 -36.36 -6.09 -5.44
C ASN A 646 -35.47 -7.15 -6.10
N LEU A 647 -34.75 -7.89 -5.27
CA LEU A 647 -33.90 -9.01 -5.65
C LEU A 647 -34.54 -10.31 -5.15
N ALA A 648 -34.53 -11.34 -5.99
CA ALA A 648 -34.80 -12.71 -5.57
C ALA A 648 -33.70 -13.66 -6.07
N VAL A 649 -32.94 -14.23 -5.15
CA VAL A 649 -31.87 -15.21 -5.39
C VAL A 649 -32.40 -16.61 -5.04
N PRO A 650 -32.50 -17.54 -5.99
CA PRO A 650 -32.75 -18.95 -5.67
C PRO A 650 -31.57 -19.51 -4.87
N VAL A 651 -31.84 -20.24 -3.80
CA VAL A 651 -30.81 -20.92 -3.00
C VAL A 651 -31.27 -22.34 -2.71
N ASP A 652 -30.44 -23.30 -3.09
CA ASP A 652 -30.64 -24.71 -2.78
C ASP A 652 -29.80 -25.07 -1.56
N VAL A 653 -30.40 -25.63 -0.50
CA VAL A 653 -29.72 -25.89 0.79
C VAL A 653 -29.72 -27.39 1.07
N GLN A 654 -28.56 -27.95 1.42
CA GLN A 654 -28.43 -29.38 1.70
C GLN A 654 -29.20 -29.80 2.96
N SER A 655 -29.69 -31.05 2.96
CA SER A 655 -30.42 -31.64 4.08
C SER A 655 -29.64 -31.57 5.40
N GLY A 656 -30.31 -31.21 6.49
CA GLY A 656 -29.72 -31.02 7.81
C GLY A 656 -28.99 -29.68 8.03
N VAL A 657 -29.15 -28.72 7.11
CA VAL A 657 -28.57 -27.37 7.21
C VAL A 657 -29.64 -26.30 6.96
N SER A 658 -29.56 -25.21 7.73
CA SER A 658 -30.23 -23.94 7.46
C SER A 658 -29.16 -22.87 7.25
N ILE A 659 -29.42 -21.94 6.32
CA ILE A 659 -28.60 -20.74 6.13
C ILE A 659 -29.34 -19.50 6.66
N GLY A 660 -28.60 -18.50 7.09
CA GLY A 660 -29.15 -17.21 7.53
C GLY A 660 -28.22 -16.08 7.13
N ILE A 661 -28.77 -14.87 6.97
CA ILE A 661 -27.99 -13.69 6.60
C ILE A 661 -27.85 -12.80 7.83
N PHE A 662 -26.60 -12.52 8.21
CA PHE A 662 -26.30 -11.79 9.44
C PHE A 662 -25.73 -10.39 9.19
N ARG A 663 -25.27 -10.08 7.97
CA ARG A 663 -24.82 -8.73 7.60
C ARG A 663 -25.00 -8.47 6.11
N VAL A 664 -25.38 -7.23 5.77
CA VAL A 664 -25.44 -6.74 4.37
C VAL A 664 -24.86 -5.33 4.29
N ASP A 665 -23.83 -5.17 3.44
CA ASP A 665 -23.15 -3.88 3.25
C ASP A 665 -23.57 -3.21 1.93
N TYR A 666 -23.79 -1.89 1.96
CA TYR A 666 -24.15 -1.02 0.83
C TYR A 666 -23.20 0.17 0.72
N ARG A 667 -23.06 0.67 -0.51
CA ARG A 667 -22.31 1.89 -0.84
C ARG A 667 -23.13 2.80 -1.75
N GLY A 668 -22.84 4.10 -1.70
CA GLY A 668 -23.64 5.11 -2.40
C GLY A 668 -23.23 6.53 -2.03
N ASN A 669 -24.08 7.49 -2.36
CA ASN A 669 -23.96 8.86 -1.89
C ASN A 669 -25.33 9.50 -1.59
N ALA A 670 -25.37 10.47 -0.69
CA ALA A 670 -26.56 11.28 -0.42
C ALA A 670 -26.23 12.77 -0.46
N PHE A 671 -27.03 13.49 -1.24
CA PHE A 671 -27.07 14.94 -1.27
C PHE A 671 -28.49 15.40 -0.89
N VAL A 672 -28.62 16.09 0.24
CA VAL A 672 -29.87 16.67 0.73
C VAL A 672 -29.62 18.16 1.00
N PRO A 673 -30.18 19.08 0.19
CA PRO A 673 -29.98 20.51 0.38
C PRO A 673 -30.46 20.96 1.78
N ASN A 674 -29.85 22.03 2.29
CA ASN A 674 -30.12 22.53 3.65
C ASN A 674 -31.43 23.34 3.74
N GLN A 675 -32.55 22.69 3.39
CA GLN A 675 -33.89 23.27 3.29
C GLN A 675 -34.88 22.47 4.13
N SER A 676 -35.76 23.16 4.88
CA SER A 676 -36.67 22.53 5.83
C SER A 676 -37.74 21.70 5.12
N GLY A 677 -37.77 20.39 5.40
CA GLY A 677 -38.68 19.43 4.75
C GLY A 677 -38.05 18.59 3.64
N SER A 678 -36.83 18.92 3.19
CA SER A 678 -36.03 18.04 2.34
C SER A 678 -35.49 16.85 3.13
N TYR A 679 -35.48 15.64 2.55
CA TYR A 679 -34.86 14.46 3.16
C TYR A 679 -34.48 13.41 2.13
N GLY A 680 -33.39 12.68 2.42
CA GLY A 680 -33.08 11.40 1.81
C GLY A 680 -33.51 10.25 2.71
N GLN A 681 -33.86 9.10 2.16
CA GLN A 681 -34.16 7.88 2.93
C GLN A 681 -33.80 6.63 2.15
N PHE A 682 -33.23 5.64 2.82
CA PHE A 682 -32.94 4.31 2.31
C PHE A 682 -33.62 3.25 3.19
N ASP A 683 -34.42 2.37 2.59
CA ASP A 683 -35.14 1.28 3.24
C ASP A 683 -34.64 -0.07 2.67
N ALA A 684 -34.46 -1.10 3.50
CA ALA A 684 -34.16 -2.47 3.06
C ALA A 684 -34.79 -3.55 3.97
N GLU A 685 -35.36 -4.61 3.37
CA GLU A 685 -35.91 -5.79 4.07
C GLU A 685 -35.28 -7.09 3.52
N TYR A 686 -34.87 -8.00 4.41
CA TYR A 686 -34.18 -9.27 4.06
C TYR A 686 -34.94 -10.50 4.55
N TYR A 687 -35.36 -11.39 3.65
CA TYR A 687 -36.20 -12.52 4.05
C TYR A 687 -36.11 -13.72 3.10
N PHE A 688 -36.46 -14.90 3.59
CA PHE A 688 -36.72 -16.07 2.74
C PHE A 688 -38.19 -16.14 2.35
N ALA A 689 -38.48 -16.70 1.18
CA ALA A 689 -39.84 -16.84 0.68
C ALA A 689 -40.77 -17.56 1.69
N GLY A 690 -41.93 -16.96 1.99
CA GLY A 690 -42.88 -17.45 2.99
C GLY A 690 -42.66 -16.90 4.41
N GLN A 691 -41.61 -16.12 4.66
CA GLN A 691 -41.32 -15.49 5.95
C GLN A 691 -41.33 -13.94 5.83
N ARG A 692 -41.26 -13.23 6.96
CA ARG A 692 -40.98 -11.78 7.03
C ARG A 692 -39.56 -11.54 7.56
N GLY A 693 -38.98 -10.41 7.22
CA GLY A 693 -37.60 -10.06 7.58
C GLY A 693 -37.47 -8.87 8.53
N PRO A 694 -36.27 -8.62 9.09
CA PRO A 694 -35.94 -7.33 9.64
C PRO A 694 -35.96 -6.27 8.53
N VAL A 695 -36.55 -5.11 8.85
CA VAL A 695 -36.51 -3.91 8.02
C VAL A 695 -35.51 -2.95 8.64
N ALA A 696 -34.51 -2.54 7.85
CA ALA A 696 -33.58 -1.49 8.19
C ALA A 696 -33.92 -0.21 7.39
N SER A 697 -33.78 0.96 8.03
CA SER A 697 -34.18 2.24 7.46
C SER A 697 -33.23 3.35 7.93
N GLU A 698 -32.54 3.97 6.99
CA GLU A 698 -31.62 5.10 7.19
C GLU A 698 -32.24 6.37 6.63
N LYS A 699 -32.14 7.49 7.36
CA LYS A 699 -32.74 8.78 6.95
C LYS A 699 -31.73 9.92 7.05
N TYR A 700 -31.60 10.66 5.95
CA TYR A 700 -30.67 11.78 5.78
C TYR A 700 -31.40 13.11 5.92
N SER A 701 -30.93 13.95 6.85
CA SER A 701 -31.47 15.27 7.15
C SER A 701 -31.03 16.34 6.14
N PRO A 702 -31.68 17.51 6.10
CA PRO A 702 -31.17 18.69 5.39
C PRO A 702 -29.70 18.98 5.71
N GLY A 703 -28.93 19.38 4.70
CA GLY A 703 -27.50 19.68 4.81
C GLY A 703 -26.59 18.45 4.76
N THR A 704 -27.10 17.29 4.31
CA THR A 704 -26.26 16.09 4.09
C THR A 704 -25.60 16.17 2.72
N ASP A 705 -24.28 16.17 2.67
CA ASP A 705 -23.50 15.94 1.44
C ASP A 705 -22.32 15.02 1.77
N LYS A 706 -22.45 13.72 1.46
CA LYS A 706 -21.44 12.70 1.78
C LYS A 706 -21.63 11.40 1.01
N ASP A 707 -20.53 10.67 0.91
CA ASP A 707 -20.54 9.24 0.58
C ASP A 707 -21.23 8.43 1.70
N LEU A 708 -21.89 7.34 1.30
CA LEU A 708 -22.61 6.42 2.16
C LEU A 708 -21.87 5.09 2.25
N PHE A 709 -21.63 4.63 3.47
CA PHE A 709 -21.36 3.24 3.77
C PHE A 709 -22.37 2.78 4.81
N ILE A 710 -23.20 1.79 4.45
CA ILE A 710 -24.30 1.31 5.30
C ILE A 710 -24.07 -0.18 5.55
N SER A 711 -23.84 -0.56 6.80
CA SER A 711 -23.62 -1.95 7.22
C SER A 711 -24.79 -2.40 8.09
N HIS A 712 -25.74 -3.12 7.50
CA HIS A 712 -26.89 -3.65 8.23
C HIS A 712 -26.52 -4.98 8.88
N GLU A 713 -26.03 -4.92 10.12
CA GLU A 713 -25.76 -6.09 10.95
C GLU A 713 -27.05 -6.60 11.62
N VAL A 714 -27.51 -7.77 11.19
CA VAL A 714 -28.65 -8.47 11.78
C VAL A 714 -28.11 -9.29 12.96
N GLY A 715 -28.32 -8.77 14.17
CA GLY A 715 -27.86 -9.42 15.41
C GLY A 715 -28.28 -10.90 15.51
N VAL A 716 -27.47 -11.70 16.20
CA VAL A 716 -27.54 -13.19 16.18
C VAL A 716 -28.93 -13.77 16.48
N SER A 717 -29.75 -13.08 17.27
CA SER A 717 -31.13 -13.45 17.63
C SER A 717 -32.20 -13.05 16.60
N ALA A 718 -31.87 -12.19 15.64
CA ALA A 718 -32.76 -11.66 14.59
C ALA A 718 -32.45 -12.22 13.18
N VAL A 719 -31.42 -13.05 13.04
CA VAL A 719 -31.07 -13.71 11.77
C VAL A 719 -32.26 -14.52 11.25
N VAL A 720 -32.74 -14.19 10.05
CA VAL A 720 -33.80 -14.93 9.37
C VAL A 720 -33.19 -16.19 8.76
N TRP A 721 -33.70 -17.35 9.15
CA TRP A 721 -33.15 -18.65 8.71
C TRP A 721 -34.02 -19.29 7.63
N SER A 722 -33.36 -19.85 6.61
CA SER A 722 -34.02 -20.71 5.63
C SER A 722 -34.69 -21.90 6.32
N PRO A 723 -35.81 -22.43 5.77
CA PRO A 723 -36.29 -23.75 6.16
C PRO A 723 -35.17 -24.80 5.98
N CYS A 724 -35.18 -25.83 6.82
CA CYS A 724 -34.13 -26.84 6.86
C CYS A 724 -34.05 -27.62 5.54
N GLY A 725 -32.88 -27.66 4.90
CA GLY A 725 -32.64 -28.45 3.69
C GLY A 725 -33.56 -28.15 2.51
N ALA A 726 -34.09 -26.93 2.42
CA ALA A 726 -35.08 -26.55 1.41
C ALA A 726 -34.50 -25.63 0.34
N SER A 727 -34.82 -25.92 -0.93
CA SER A 727 -34.64 -24.97 -2.02
C SER A 727 -35.64 -23.83 -1.89
N THR A 728 -35.17 -22.61 -1.66
CA THR A 728 -36.01 -21.43 -1.39
C THR A 728 -35.45 -20.19 -2.09
N ASN A 729 -36.23 -19.10 -2.17
CA ASN A 729 -35.72 -17.82 -2.65
C ASN A 729 -35.36 -16.92 -1.48
N PHE A 730 -34.09 -16.51 -1.40
CA PHE A 730 -33.70 -15.34 -0.62
C PHE A 730 -34.18 -14.07 -1.35
N ARG A 731 -34.75 -13.12 -0.61
CA ARG A 731 -35.31 -11.88 -1.15
C ARG A 731 -34.78 -10.67 -0.40
N VAL A 732 -34.52 -9.61 -1.18
CA VAL A 732 -34.20 -8.27 -0.67
C VAL A 732 -35.12 -7.27 -1.34
N ASN A 733 -35.94 -6.58 -0.55
CA ASN A 733 -36.73 -5.45 -1.02
C ASN A 733 -36.02 -4.18 -0.56
N SER A 734 -35.53 -3.36 -1.48
CA SER A 734 -34.84 -2.11 -1.17
C SER A 734 -35.51 -0.91 -1.83
N ALA A 735 -35.45 0.26 -1.19
CA ALA A 735 -35.98 1.49 -1.75
C ALA A 735 -35.18 2.72 -1.31
N ILE A 736 -34.96 3.64 -2.25
CA ILE A 736 -34.40 4.97 -1.99
C ILE A 736 -35.48 6.02 -2.26
N THR A 737 -35.58 7.00 -1.39
CA THR A 737 -36.49 8.15 -1.52
C THR A 737 -35.68 9.43 -1.42
N ALA A 738 -35.82 10.30 -2.40
CA ALA A 738 -35.37 11.67 -2.35
C ALA A 738 -36.61 12.58 -2.28
N ALA A 739 -36.65 13.51 -1.34
CA ALA A 739 -37.70 14.51 -1.22
C ALA A 739 -37.08 15.90 -1.03
N LYS A 740 -37.66 16.91 -1.67
CA LYS A 740 -37.30 18.32 -1.48
C LYS A 740 -38.51 19.14 -1.07
N GLN A 741 -38.27 20.25 -0.39
CA GLN A 741 -39.31 21.21 0.00
C GLN A 741 -40.07 21.70 -1.25
N THR A 742 -41.40 21.83 -1.17
CA THR A 742 -42.24 22.33 -2.27
C THR A 742 -41.80 23.74 -2.70
N GLY A 743 -41.40 23.89 -3.97
CA GLY A 743 -40.84 25.14 -4.50
C GLY A 743 -39.34 25.32 -4.29
N GLY A 744 -38.66 24.32 -3.70
CA GLY A 744 -37.20 24.28 -3.55
C GLY A 744 -36.49 24.13 -4.90
N LYS A 745 -35.53 25.02 -5.16
CA LYS A 745 -34.76 25.05 -6.42
C LYS A 745 -33.66 23.99 -6.50
N GLU A 746 -33.22 23.45 -5.36
CA GLU A 746 -32.12 22.48 -5.28
C GLU A 746 -32.68 21.06 -5.23
N ASP A 747 -32.06 20.14 -5.96
CA ASP A 747 -32.49 18.73 -6.00
C ASP A 747 -31.90 17.96 -4.81
N THR A 748 -32.75 17.29 -4.04
CA THR A 748 -32.32 16.14 -3.22
C THR A 748 -32.01 14.94 -4.13
N GLN A 749 -30.91 14.24 -3.85
CA GLN A 749 -30.48 13.00 -4.50
C GLN A 749 -30.03 11.96 -3.46
N VAL A 750 -30.42 10.70 -3.65
CA VAL A 750 -29.83 9.54 -2.97
C VAL A 750 -29.50 8.50 -4.04
N ALA A 751 -28.28 7.97 -4.03
CA ALA A 751 -27.88 6.86 -4.90
C ALA A 751 -27.24 5.74 -4.09
N ILE A 752 -27.41 4.50 -4.56
CA ILE A 752 -26.65 3.33 -4.18
C ILE A 752 -25.90 2.87 -5.43
N ASP A 753 -24.58 2.91 -5.39
CA ASP A 753 -23.70 2.59 -6.52
C ASP A 753 -22.50 1.75 -6.07
N SER A 754 -21.89 1.03 -7.03
CA SER A 754 -20.71 0.22 -6.77
C SER A 754 -19.45 1.07 -6.86
N VAL A 755 -19.31 2.06 -5.97
CA VAL A 755 -18.08 2.86 -5.83
C VAL A 755 -17.09 2.13 -4.93
N ASP A 756 -16.42 1.14 -5.54
CA ASP A 756 -14.99 0.89 -5.36
C ASP A 756 -14.51 -0.15 -6.38
N SER A 757 -13.27 -0.03 -6.85
CA SER A 757 -12.63 -1.10 -7.65
C SER A 757 -11.73 -2.03 -6.82
N THR A 758 -11.66 -1.78 -5.50
CA THR A 758 -11.04 -2.65 -4.50
C THR A 758 -11.99 -3.77 -4.05
N VAL A 759 -13.30 -3.61 -4.25
CA VAL A 759 -14.36 -4.58 -3.93
C VAL A 759 -15.34 -4.64 -5.10
N GLN A 760 -15.38 -5.76 -5.85
CA GLN A 760 -16.27 -5.91 -7.02
C GLN A 760 -17.74 -6.21 -6.62
N ALA A 761 -18.39 -5.33 -5.86
CA ALA A 761 -19.81 -5.45 -5.53
C ALA A 761 -20.49 -4.12 -5.15
N GLY A 762 -21.79 -3.99 -5.45
CA GLY A 762 -22.69 -3.03 -4.81
C GLY A 762 -23.39 -3.58 -3.56
N PHE A 763 -23.23 -4.89 -3.27
CA PHE A 763 -23.69 -5.54 -2.04
C PHE A 763 -22.70 -6.62 -1.59
N HIS A 764 -22.46 -6.74 -0.28
CA HIS A 764 -21.85 -7.94 0.31
C HIS A 764 -22.80 -8.58 1.32
N TYR A 765 -23.27 -9.80 1.03
CA TYR A 765 -24.04 -10.63 1.96
C TYR A 765 -23.10 -11.55 2.74
N TYR A 766 -23.20 -11.52 4.06
CA TYR A 766 -22.49 -12.43 4.94
C TYR A 766 -23.45 -13.52 5.46
N LEU A 767 -23.07 -14.78 5.27
CA LEU A 767 -23.89 -15.95 5.54
C LEU A 767 -23.45 -16.66 6.83
N ALA A 768 -24.42 -17.05 7.65
CA ALA A 768 -24.26 -17.99 8.74
C ALA A 768 -24.89 -19.33 8.36
N THR A 769 -24.27 -20.44 8.76
CA THR A 769 -24.85 -21.78 8.64
C THR A 769 -25.13 -22.36 10.02
N ARG A 770 -26.24 -23.10 10.15
CA ARG A 770 -26.52 -23.90 11.35
C ARG A 770 -27.04 -25.27 10.95
N LYS A 771 -26.84 -26.26 11.81
CA LYS A 771 -27.50 -27.56 11.69
C LYS A 771 -28.96 -27.47 12.12
N CYS A 772 -29.78 -28.30 11.50
CA CYS A 772 -31.19 -28.55 11.78
C CYS A 772 -31.51 -30.02 11.44
#